data_AF-A0A423UBC5-F1
#
_entry.id   AF-A0A423UBC5-F1
#
_cell.length_a   1.000
_cell.length_b   1.000
_cell.length_c   1.000
_cell.angle_alpha   90.00
_cell.angle_beta   90.00
_cell.angle_gamma   90.00
#
_symmetry.space_group_name_H-M   'P 1'
#
loop_
_entity.id
_entity.type
_entity.pdbx_description
1 polymer ?
#
loop_
_entity_poly.entity_id
_entity_poly.type
_entity_poly.pdbx_seq_one_letter_code
_entity_poly.pdbx_strand_id
1 'polypeptide(L)'
;MQRKAAGPDITLPSRPRRPYSKANTRVGTDTLGTLRSAVVRDAWNPRGSGSRGLEPVLRYVQDAAPRYVFVIEDTASMNLQRRWEFLRKAMRRVVVYDVPDGAHVGVVTFHSVARTVAPLTFIESEDSDMRQRVGSSLPRNPSAVPESHKCVLCGMQEALRVLNEGDATGATIILVTTGTGPTPSREVDEMIRLAETRRLRVEVVLYPLTERRGAAAITHGLERLVEASRGTIFTVMDEGVGNDSKVKMMVALMDSLLAAVRQNAPSHAPGSPVLVHSAGYPGGIASMSEGSFALDESLGQDARFSVYYYDLNHVGNAIQLTAPSGQMIASVNVQEEDGDVNMIFVNLEKAERGLWTYKVENRADSHQGLYVQVTAKRNASTGLQVRLWTNSGSRPINSSDPSAPVIVYAEVKDGVAPILDARVVAKLQRLGTNVTGSNYEPIYLELWDNGIGDPDITKGDGIYSRYLPTLRGYPGRYLLSADIDYNSGMAVIAKGPPTRHHKGPSSHLAHYFQHPNYDSWNSEQTCCGSAIPHVHTRRAPPFLRHETWGVLEVVAPPPSRDNVPPSRILDLKVDVNDTVHEISLRWTAPGDDWDNGRAHHYEAVVAPYWREARAFQGDRLTGLPTPLPAGTMHATTLQFTRYEELWYLCVRAVDEAGNTGAVGNIAALWVPRPPTTYEITTRTQPALTTSGNYTLTSELGSGRPVGVMELQLEDVAVILGSIGGFLVVVAVLVGSVMVKSGSVGLEEGGGSHESLDSVVKECPDASRDGRPLSPVQSWGATTLLQEHERRLSVHSGGAADEGPLHAPFPDVTVTDYRPATGAVEPSVYLPCQHEEAACHCAVPGPDYTSYAAAWDEPLTGHLLSRARTAAPTPAPHQQPQQIPQADRKRRNVTQV
;
A
#
# COMPACT_ATOMS: atom_id res chain seq x y z
N MET A 1 -50.61 -56.85 -34.06
CA MET A 1 -51.11 -57.84 -35.04
C MET A 1 -50.08 -58.00 -36.17
N GLN A 2 -50.29 -58.96 -37.08
CA GLN A 2 -49.56 -59.26 -38.34
C GLN A 2 -49.12 -58.02 -39.17
N ARG A 3 -48.16 -57.99 -40.13
CA ARG A 3 -47.16 -58.86 -40.84
C ARG A 3 -46.26 -57.86 -41.66
N LYS A 4 -45.07 -58.07 -42.25
CA LYS A 4 -44.02 -59.11 -42.55
C LYS A 4 -42.64 -58.49 -42.17
N ALA A 5 -41.41 -59.05 -42.25
CA ALA A 5 -40.69 -60.14 -42.95
C ALA A 5 -40.00 -59.83 -44.33
N ALA A 6 -38.66 -59.99 -44.34
CA ALA A 6 -37.68 -59.99 -45.47
C ALA A 6 -37.18 -58.65 -46.08
N GLY A 7 -35.86 -58.60 -46.36
CA GLY A 7 -35.13 -57.62 -47.20
C GLY A 7 -34.78 -58.21 -48.59
N PRO A 8 -33.65 -57.87 -49.28
CA PRO A 8 -32.40 -57.27 -48.76
C PRO A 8 -31.79 -56.10 -49.61
N ASP A 9 -30.60 -55.65 -49.19
CA ASP A 9 -29.46 -55.03 -49.91
C ASP A 9 -29.64 -54.10 -51.14
N ILE A 10 -29.09 -52.88 -51.04
CA ILE A 10 -27.80 -52.48 -51.66
C ILE A 10 -27.33 -51.10 -51.08
N THR A 11 -26.08 -50.72 -51.31
CA THR A 11 -25.28 -49.73 -50.53
C THR A 11 -25.48 -48.23 -50.82
N LEU A 12 -25.35 -47.42 -49.75
CA LEU A 12 -25.03 -45.96 -49.69
C LEU A 12 -26.06 -44.95 -50.25
N PRO A 13 -26.39 -43.91 -49.46
CA PRO A 13 -25.78 -42.59 -49.73
C PRO A 13 -25.46 -41.73 -48.48
N SER A 14 -24.94 -40.53 -48.72
CA SER A 14 -24.47 -39.53 -47.74
C SER A 14 -25.55 -38.62 -47.12
N ARG A 15 -25.32 -38.18 -45.86
CA ARG A 15 -25.78 -36.93 -45.16
C ARG A 15 -27.18 -36.36 -45.53
N PRO A 16 -28.05 -36.10 -44.51
CA PRO A 16 -28.04 -34.72 -43.98
C PRO A 16 -28.36 -34.51 -42.48
N ARG A 17 -27.89 -33.35 -41.98
CA ARG A 17 -28.40 -32.47 -40.88
C ARG A 17 -29.19 -33.06 -39.69
N ARG A 18 -28.67 -32.82 -38.47
CA ARG A 18 -29.45 -32.61 -37.22
C ARG A 18 -28.85 -31.42 -36.39
N PRO A 19 -29.53 -30.91 -35.34
CA PRO A 19 -29.73 -29.45 -35.22
C PRO A 19 -28.85 -28.71 -34.20
N TYR A 20 -29.03 -27.39 -34.16
CA TYR A 20 -28.48 -26.46 -33.17
C TYR A 20 -28.73 -26.88 -31.70
N SER A 21 -27.67 -26.84 -30.89
CA SER A 21 -27.75 -26.44 -29.49
C SER A 21 -27.10 -25.05 -29.34
N LYS A 22 -27.75 -24.13 -28.60
CA LYS A 22 -27.14 -22.84 -28.25
C LYS A 22 -26.34 -23.00 -26.96
N ALA A 23 -25.03 -23.15 -27.07
CA ALA A 23 -24.12 -22.84 -25.96
C ALA A 23 -23.69 -21.37 -26.08
N ASN A 24 -23.86 -20.59 -25.01
CA ASN A 24 -23.66 -19.15 -25.02
C ASN A 24 -22.51 -18.75 -24.08
N THR A 25 -21.29 -19.08 -24.46
CA THR A 25 -20.06 -18.81 -23.70
C THR A 25 -19.29 -17.64 -24.33
N ARG A 26 -19.03 -16.59 -23.53
CA ARG A 26 -18.17 -15.47 -23.95
C ARG A 26 -16.70 -15.90 -23.84
N VAL A 27 -15.92 -15.57 -24.85
CA VAL A 27 -14.45 -15.65 -24.80
C VAL A 27 -13.92 -14.43 -24.06
N GLY A 28 -13.15 -14.63 -22.99
CA GLY A 28 -12.35 -13.57 -22.38
C GLY A 28 -11.12 -13.27 -23.24
N THR A 29 -10.83 -11.99 -23.46
CA THR A 29 -9.62 -11.53 -24.16
C THR A 29 -8.75 -10.75 -23.19
N ASP A 30 -7.82 -11.45 -22.54
CA ASP A 30 -6.84 -10.80 -21.67
C ASP A 30 -5.76 -10.11 -22.51
N THR A 31 -5.58 -8.81 -22.30
CA THR A 31 -4.63 -7.99 -23.07
C THR A 31 -3.23 -8.04 -22.45
N LEU A 32 -2.18 -8.17 -23.28
CA LEU A 32 -0.79 -8.35 -22.84
C LEU A 32 -0.25 -7.18 -22.00
N GLY A 33 -0.46 -7.24 -20.68
CA GLY A 33 0.13 -6.34 -19.69
C GLY A 33 1.56 -6.70 -19.29
N THR A 34 2.42 -7.15 -20.23
CA THR A 34 3.84 -7.43 -19.91
C THR A 34 4.78 -7.43 -21.13
N LEU A 35 5.12 -6.24 -21.63
CA LEU A 35 6.43 -6.04 -22.27
C LEU A 35 7.37 -5.42 -21.24
N ARG A 36 8.33 -6.20 -20.76
CA ARG A 36 9.45 -5.66 -19.97
C ARG A 36 10.24 -4.67 -20.84
N SER A 37 10.77 -3.63 -20.22
CA SER A 37 11.58 -2.59 -20.89
C SER A 37 12.64 -3.22 -21.80
N ALA A 38 12.45 -3.06 -23.11
CA ALA A 38 13.53 -3.16 -24.06
C ALA A 38 14.30 -1.84 -23.99
N VAL A 39 15.54 -1.89 -23.49
CA VAL A 39 16.39 -0.70 -23.38
C VAL A 39 16.74 -0.22 -24.79
N VAL A 40 15.99 0.75 -25.29
CA VAL A 40 16.31 1.47 -26.52
C VAL A 40 17.54 2.34 -26.23
N ARG A 41 18.72 1.78 -26.45
CA ARG A 41 19.93 2.57 -26.61
C ARG A 41 19.87 3.28 -27.96
N ASP A 42 20.17 4.58 -27.98
CA ASP A 42 20.18 5.37 -29.20
C ASP A 42 21.16 4.80 -30.24
N ALA A 43 20.60 4.26 -31.31
CA ALA A 43 21.34 3.74 -32.46
C ALA A 43 20.55 4.05 -33.75
N TRP A 44 20.70 5.29 -34.24
CA TRP A 44 20.12 5.74 -35.50
C TRP A 44 20.78 4.94 -36.65
N ASN A 45 20.02 4.06 -37.31
CA ASN A 45 20.53 3.24 -38.41
C ASN A 45 19.45 3.10 -39.52
N PRO A 46 19.83 2.94 -40.80
CA PRO A 46 18.97 3.29 -41.93
C PRO A 46 17.94 2.20 -42.31
N ARG A 47 17.01 2.58 -43.20
CA ARG A 47 15.90 1.76 -43.71
C ARG A 47 16.38 0.54 -44.53
N GLY A 48 16.72 -0.55 -43.86
CA GLY A 48 16.90 -1.86 -44.50
C GLY A 48 15.57 -2.47 -44.94
N SER A 49 15.41 -2.79 -46.23
CA SER A 49 14.20 -3.44 -46.76
C SER A 49 14.17 -4.92 -46.41
N GLY A 50 13.49 -5.30 -45.32
CA GLY A 50 13.50 -6.69 -44.84
C GLY A 50 12.39 -7.09 -43.86
N SER A 51 11.27 -6.37 -43.80
CA SER A 51 10.19 -6.60 -42.83
C SER A 51 9.33 -7.85 -43.15
N ARG A 52 9.90 -9.05 -42.99
CA ARG A 52 9.16 -10.32 -43.01
C ARG A 52 8.88 -10.84 -41.60
N GLY A 53 7.62 -10.76 -41.18
CA GLY A 53 6.99 -11.76 -40.32
C GLY A 53 7.55 -11.95 -38.91
N LEU A 54 7.39 -10.95 -38.03
CA LEU A 54 7.07 -11.25 -36.63
C LEU A 54 5.54 -11.34 -36.49
N GLU A 55 4.96 -12.41 -37.03
CA GLU A 55 3.53 -12.71 -36.79
C GLU A 55 3.38 -13.20 -35.33
N PRO A 56 2.56 -12.53 -34.50
CA PRO A 56 2.39 -12.92 -33.10
C PRO A 56 1.56 -14.21 -33.01
N VAL A 57 2.20 -15.30 -32.56
CA VAL A 57 1.51 -16.58 -32.31
C VAL A 57 0.65 -16.44 -31.05
N LEU A 58 -0.59 -15.96 -31.22
CA LEU A 58 -1.58 -15.84 -30.17
C LEU A 58 -2.07 -17.23 -29.73
N ARG A 59 -1.43 -17.77 -28.70
CA ARG A 59 -1.85 -19.03 -28.07
C ARG A 59 -2.97 -18.77 -27.06
N TYR A 60 -4.21 -18.97 -27.50
CA TYR A 60 -5.35 -19.07 -26.60
C TYR A 60 -5.19 -20.28 -25.66
N VAL A 61 -5.35 -20.04 -24.37
CA VAL A 61 -5.40 -21.07 -23.32
C VAL A 61 -6.73 -20.86 -22.60
N GLN A 62 -7.46 -21.95 -22.33
CA GLN A 62 -8.62 -21.90 -21.45
C GLN A 62 -8.13 -22.07 -20.01
N ASP A 63 -8.59 -21.21 -19.11
CA ASP A 63 -8.26 -21.34 -17.68
C ASP A 63 -8.68 -22.72 -17.16
N ALA A 64 -7.71 -23.40 -16.54
CA ALA A 64 -7.98 -24.61 -15.80
C ALA A 64 -8.64 -24.26 -14.45
N ALA A 65 -9.43 -25.20 -13.91
CA ALA A 65 -9.92 -25.10 -12.54
C ALA A 65 -8.74 -24.80 -11.58
N PRO A 66 -8.84 -23.78 -10.69
CA PRO A 66 -7.75 -23.41 -9.80
C PRO A 66 -7.55 -24.52 -8.75
N ARG A 67 -6.29 -24.81 -8.44
CA ARG A 67 -5.91 -25.95 -7.59
C ARG A 67 -4.95 -25.50 -6.51
N TYR A 68 -5.36 -25.69 -5.26
CA TYR A 68 -4.62 -25.28 -4.08
C TYR A 68 -4.25 -26.51 -3.26
N VAL A 69 -2.99 -26.63 -2.86
CA VAL A 69 -2.58 -27.58 -1.82
C VAL A 69 -1.99 -26.82 -0.65
N PHE A 70 -2.70 -26.85 0.48
CA PHE A 70 -2.23 -26.28 1.73
C PHE A 70 -1.25 -27.27 2.37
N VAL A 71 -0.03 -26.83 2.66
CA VAL A 71 1.06 -27.63 3.22
C VAL A 71 1.43 -27.03 4.56
N ILE A 72 1.03 -27.68 5.65
CA ILE A 72 0.92 -27.06 6.96
C ILE A 72 1.87 -27.73 7.96
N GLU A 73 2.73 -26.94 8.60
CA GLU A 73 3.64 -27.41 9.63
C GLU A 73 2.88 -27.89 10.89
N ASP A 74 3.15 -29.12 11.31
CA ASP A 74 2.54 -29.81 12.46
C ASP A 74 3.65 -30.16 13.46
N THR A 75 4.19 -29.13 14.13
CA THR A 75 5.34 -29.21 15.06
C THR A 75 4.98 -28.67 16.44
N ALA A 76 5.77 -29.02 17.45
CA ALA A 76 5.51 -28.62 18.84
C ALA A 76 5.41 -27.09 19.05
N SER A 77 6.14 -26.27 18.26
CA SER A 77 6.09 -24.80 18.35
C SER A 77 4.84 -24.16 17.71
N MET A 78 4.17 -24.89 16.80
CA MET A 78 2.84 -24.56 16.28
C MET A 78 1.72 -24.81 17.31
N ASN A 79 2.01 -25.56 18.38
CA ASN A 79 1.01 -26.00 19.37
C ASN A 79 1.01 -25.14 20.65
N LEU A 80 1.99 -24.25 20.78
CA LEU A 80 2.04 -23.26 21.84
C LEU A 80 0.89 -22.24 21.68
N GLN A 81 0.49 -21.60 22.78
CA GLN A 81 -0.40 -20.43 22.78
C GLN A 81 -1.71 -20.53 21.98
N ARG A 82 -2.31 -21.74 21.88
CA ARG A 82 -3.50 -22.02 21.03
C ARG A 82 -3.29 -21.75 19.52
N ARG A 83 -2.05 -21.57 19.05
CA ARG A 83 -1.73 -21.24 17.64
C ARG A 83 -2.31 -22.27 16.65
N TRP A 84 -2.18 -23.57 16.94
CA TRP A 84 -2.80 -24.64 16.14
C TRP A 84 -4.33 -24.51 16.05
N GLU A 85 -5.00 -24.04 17.10
CA GLU A 85 -6.44 -23.81 17.08
C GLU A 85 -6.81 -22.65 16.15
N PHE A 86 -6.07 -21.54 16.22
CA PHE A 86 -6.25 -20.39 15.32
C PHE A 86 -5.94 -20.76 13.87
N LEU A 87 -4.94 -21.61 13.62
CA LEU A 87 -4.64 -22.17 12.30
C LEU A 87 -5.79 -23.03 11.77
N ARG A 88 -6.41 -23.86 12.60
CA ARG A 88 -7.63 -24.61 12.24
C ARG A 88 -8.79 -23.66 11.90
N LYS A 89 -9.06 -22.66 12.74
CA LYS A 89 -10.12 -21.65 12.53
C LYS A 89 -9.90 -20.86 11.24
N ALA A 90 -8.66 -20.43 10.98
CA ALA A 90 -8.29 -19.69 9.77
C ALA A 90 -8.37 -20.54 8.49
N MET A 91 -7.90 -21.78 8.55
CA MET A 91 -8.01 -22.74 7.44
C MET A 91 -9.47 -23.04 7.10
N ARG A 92 -10.31 -23.24 8.13
CA ARG A 92 -11.76 -23.41 7.95
C ARG A 92 -12.38 -22.16 7.31
N ARG A 93 -12.08 -20.94 7.80
CA ARG A 93 -12.56 -19.68 7.20
C ARG A 93 -12.30 -19.63 5.70
N VAL A 94 -11.05 -19.81 5.29
CA VAL A 94 -10.66 -19.63 3.88
C VAL A 94 -11.24 -20.71 2.98
N VAL A 95 -11.22 -21.98 3.39
CA VAL A 95 -11.79 -23.07 2.56
C VAL A 95 -13.32 -23.01 2.51
N VAL A 96 -14.01 -22.66 3.59
CA VAL A 96 -15.47 -22.63 3.63
C VAL A 96 -16.05 -21.37 2.96
N TYR A 97 -15.42 -20.21 3.12
CA TYR A 97 -16.06 -18.93 2.74
C TYR A 97 -15.37 -18.16 1.60
N ASP A 98 -14.09 -18.43 1.29
CA ASP A 98 -13.32 -17.61 0.35
C ASP A 98 -12.83 -18.37 -0.90
N VAL A 99 -12.48 -19.66 -0.79
CA VAL A 99 -12.06 -20.46 -1.96
C VAL A 99 -13.19 -20.45 -3.01
N PRO A 100 -12.91 -20.10 -4.28
CA PRO A 100 -13.94 -20.00 -5.29
C PRO A 100 -14.54 -21.36 -5.67
N ASP A 101 -15.81 -21.36 -6.05
CA ASP A 101 -16.51 -22.53 -6.56
C ASP A 101 -15.86 -23.02 -7.87
N GLY A 102 -15.78 -24.34 -8.07
CA GLY A 102 -15.02 -24.97 -9.15
C GLY A 102 -13.51 -25.13 -8.88
N ALA A 103 -13.00 -24.70 -7.72
CA ALA A 103 -11.63 -25.02 -7.31
C ALA A 103 -11.46 -26.51 -6.94
N HIS A 104 -10.21 -26.97 -6.86
CA HIS A 104 -9.88 -28.16 -6.07
C HIS A 104 -8.95 -27.77 -4.91
N VAL A 105 -9.16 -28.38 -3.74
CA VAL A 105 -8.35 -28.16 -2.55
C VAL A 105 -7.85 -29.49 -2.00
N GLY A 106 -6.54 -29.60 -1.82
CA GLY A 106 -5.89 -30.65 -1.03
C GLY A 106 -5.25 -30.07 0.23
N VAL A 107 -5.05 -30.90 1.26
CA VAL A 107 -4.42 -30.49 2.52
C VAL A 107 -3.43 -31.55 2.99
N VAL A 108 -2.21 -31.11 3.27
CA VAL A 108 -1.07 -31.91 3.73
C VAL A 108 -0.57 -31.30 5.04
N THR A 109 -0.31 -32.13 6.06
CA THR A 109 0.48 -31.70 7.23
C THR A 109 1.89 -32.29 7.18
N PHE A 110 2.87 -31.62 7.78
CA PHE A 110 4.25 -32.12 7.82
C PHE A 110 5.01 -31.80 9.12
N HIS A 111 5.85 -32.74 9.52
CA HIS A 111 6.89 -32.60 10.53
C HIS A 111 8.17 -33.24 9.98
N SER A 112 8.77 -34.19 10.69
CA SER A 112 9.77 -35.14 10.16
C SER A 112 9.28 -36.07 9.05
N VAL A 113 7.95 -36.22 8.89
CA VAL A 113 7.32 -36.82 7.72
C VAL A 113 6.09 -35.99 7.33
N ALA A 114 5.67 -36.09 6.07
CA ALA A 114 4.46 -35.45 5.56
C ALA A 114 3.30 -36.45 5.42
N ARG A 115 2.07 -35.94 5.49
CA ARG A 115 0.83 -36.73 5.47
C ARG A 115 -0.28 -35.96 4.77
N THR A 116 -0.93 -36.54 3.76
CA THR A 116 -2.21 -36.05 3.25
C THR A 116 -3.28 -36.17 4.35
N VAL A 117 -3.94 -35.05 4.70
CA VAL A 117 -5.10 -35.02 5.62
C VAL A 117 -6.42 -34.73 4.90
N ALA A 118 -6.37 -34.12 3.72
CA ALA A 118 -7.46 -34.13 2.74
C ALA A 118 -6.90 -34.37 1.31
N PRO A 119 -7.46 -35.31 0.53
CA PRO A 119 -7.09 -35.51 -0.87
C PRO A 119 -7.52 -34.30 -1.73
N LEU A 120 -7.08 -34.25 -2.99
CA LEU A 120 -7.40 -33.15 -3.91
C LEU A 120 -8.90 -33.16 -4.27
N THR A 121 -9.69 -32.41 -3.51
CA THR A 121 -11.15 -32.49 -3.49
C THR A 121 -11.75 -31.33 -4.30
N PHE A 122 -12.65 -31.65 -5.24
CA PHE A 122 -13.39 -30.64 -6.00
C PHE A 122 -14.42 -29.92 -5.13
N ILE A 123 -14.53 -28.61 -5.30
CA ILE A 123 -15.39 -27.72 -4.51
C ILE A 123 -16.55 -27.26 -5.40
N GLU A 124 -17.71 -27.91 -5.28
CA GLU A 124 -18.86 -27.68 -6.16
C GLU A 124 -19.60 -26.36 -5.86
N SER A 125 -19.79 -26.04 -4.58
CA SER A 125 -20.54 -24.87 -4.08
C SER A 125 -20.13 -24.50 -2.65
N GLU A 126 -20.58 -23.34 -2.14
CA GLU A 126 -20.49 -22.96 -0.71
C GLU A 126 -21.18 -23.98 0.22
N ASP A 127 -22.36 -24.47 -0.15
CA ASP A 127 -23.14 -25.43 0.65
C ASP A 127 -22.60 -26.87 0.59
N SER A 128 -21.53 -27.13 -0.16
CA SER A 128 -21.09 -28.50 -0.43
C SER A 128 -20.47 -29.16 0.81
N ASP A 129 -21.01 -30.34 1.13
CA ASP A 129 -20.59 -31.22 2.23
C ASP A 129 -19.08 -31.55 2.17
N MET A 130 -18.50 -31.54 0.95
CA MET A 130 -17.07 -31.71 0.71
C MET A 130 -16.24 -30.49 1.14
N ARG A 131 -16.69 -29.26 0.83
CA ARG A 131 -16.03 -28.02 1.24
C ARG A 131 -15.93 -27.93 2.77
N GLN A 132 -17.01 -28.28 3.48
CA GLN A 132 -17.03 -28.35 4.95
C GLN A 132 -16.01 -29.37 5.50
N ARG A 133 -15.94 -30.57 4.90
CA ARG A 133 -14.98 -31.62 5.29
C ARG A 133 -13.52 -31.23 5.05
N VAL A 134 -13.21 -30.56 3.95
CA VAL A 134 -11.85 -30.09 3.64
C VAL A 134 -11.44 -28.94 4.57
N GLY A 135 -12.33 -27.97 4.83
CA GLY A 135 -12.05 -26.86 5.75
C GLY A 135 -11.78 -27.32 7.19
N SER A 136 -12.49 -28.35 7.67
CA SER A 136 -12.30 -28.93 9.00
C SER A 136 -11.31 -30.13 9.03
N SER A 137 -10.56 -30.39 7.96
CA SER A 137 -9.73 -31.61 7.79
C SER A 137 -8.49 -31.73 8.68
N LEU A 138 -7.99 -30.62 9.23
CA LEU A 138 -6.79 -30.63 10.08
C LEU A 138 -7.00 -31.51 11.34
N PRO A 139 -5.95 -32.18 11.85
CA PRO A 139 -5.99 -32.88 13.14
C PRO A 139 -6.48 -31.98 14.30
N ARG A 140 -7.29 -32.54 15.21
CA ARG A 140 -7.67 -31.87 16.47
C ARG A 140 -6.51 -31.89 17.48
N ASN A 141 -5.82 -33.02 17.57
CA ASN A 141 -4.63 -33.20 18.40
C ASN A 141 -3.39 -33.12 17.48
N PRO A 142 -2.58 -32.06 17.55
CA PRO A 142 -1.39 -31.92 16.74
C PRO A 142 -0.20 -32.74 17.29
N SER A 143 0.86 -32.79 16.49
CA SER A 143 2.08 -33.56 16.72
C SER A 143 3.03 -32.88 17.72
N ALA A 144 3.52 -33.67 18.69
CA ALA A 144 4.54 -33.23 19.66
C ALA A 144 5.99 -33.26 19.11
N VAL A 145 6.18 -33.44 17.80
CA VAL A 145 7.52 -33.50 17.18
C VAL A 145 8.20 -32.11 17.24
N PRO A 146 9.44 -32.00 17.76
CA PRO A 146 10.16 -30.74 17.79
C PRO A 146 10.44 -30.17 16.40
N GLU A 147 10.41 -28.84 16.27
CA GLU A 147 10.69 -28.11 15.03
C GLU A 147 12.08 -28.40 14.43
N SER A 148 13.05 -28.81 15.26
CA SER A 148 14.39 -29.25 14.83
C SER A 148 14.38 -30.50 13.94
N HIS A 149 13.26 -31.23 13.85
CA HIS A 149 13.09 -32.40 13.00
C HIS A 149 12.19 -32.11 11.79
N LYS A 150 11.86 -30.85 11.49
CA LYS A 150 10.99 -30.43 10.39
C LYS A 150 11.60 -30.73 9.02
N CYS A 151 10.82 -31.32 8.12
CA CYS A 151 11.19 -31.60 6.73
C CYS A 151 10.24 -30.87 5.76
N VAL A 152 10.59 -29.65 5.35
CA VAL A 152 9.78 -28.84 4.41
C VAL A 152 9.70 -29.53 3.04
N LEU A 153 10.82 -30.10 2.57
CA LEU A 153 10.87 -30.86 1.32
C LEU A 153 9.90 -32.07 1.32
N CYS A 154 9.73 -32.74 2.46
CA CYS A 154 8.77 -33.83 2.60
C CYS A 154 7.33 -33.33 2.37
N GLY A 155 6.99 -32.16 2.92
CA GLY A 155 5.69 -31.50 2.72
C GLY A 155 5.44 -31.20 1.24
N MET A 156 6.44 -30.67 0.53
CA MET A 156 6.33 -30.37 -0.91
C MET A 156 6.25 -31.64 -1.77
N GLN A 157 6.98 -32.70 -1.43
CA GLN A 157 6.91 -33.99 -2.14
C GLN A 157 5.55 -34.68 -1.96
N GLU A 158 4.96 -34.61 -0.77
CA GLU A 158 3.61 -35.12 -0.51
C GLU A 158 2.53 -34.25 -1.18
N ALA A 159 2.69 -32.92 -1.22
CA ALA A 159 1.83 -32.04 -1.99
C ALA A 159 1.86 -32.35 -3.49
N LEU A 160 3.04 -32.66 -4.03
CA LEU A 160 3.18 -33.18 -5.39
C LEU A 160 2.50 -34.54 -5.56
N ARG A 161 2.53 -35.43 -4.57
CA ARG A 161 1.78 -36.70 -4.62
C ARG A 161 0.28 -36.46 -4.70
N VAL A 162 -0.26 -35.49 -3.95
CA VAL A 162 -1.67 -35.05 -4.00
C VAL A 162 -2.02 -34.41 -5.36
N LEU A 163 -1.09 -33.71 -6.00
CA LEU A 163 -1.29 -33.12 -7.33
C LEU A 163 -1.14 -34.12 -8.49
N ASN A 164 -0.35 -35.19 -8.33
CA ASN A 164 -0.03 -36.17 -9.38
C ASN A 164 -1.22 -37.07 -9.78
N GLU A 165 -2.41 -36.91 -9.18
CA GLU A 165 -3.67 -37.44 -9.71
C GLU A 165 -4.16 -36.65 -10.96
N GLY A 166 -3.48 -35.56 -11.32
CA GLY A 166 -3.63 -34.85 -12.60
C GLY A 166 -2.34 -34.14 -13.07
N ASP A 167 -2.45 -33.30 -14.10
CA ASP A 167 -1.33 -32.46 -14.57
C ASP A 167 -1.10 -31.30 -13.59
N ALA A 168 -0.04 -31.35 -12.78
CA ALA A 168 0.27 -30.35 -11.75
C ALA A 168 0.54 -28.92 -12.27
N THR A 169 0.63 -28.70 -13.58
CA THR A 169 0.88 -27.39 -14.20
C THR A 169 -0.08 -26.31 -13.69
N GLY A 170 0.47 -25.22 -13.13
CA GLY A 170 -0.30 -24.05 -12.68
C GLY A 170 -1.01 -24.24 -11.33
N ALA A 171 -0.73 -25.30 -10.57
CA ALA A 171 -1.23 -25.43 -9.20
C ALA A 171 -0.48 -24.52 -8.21
N THR A 172 -1.19 -24.06 -7.19
CA THR A 172 -0.66 -23.28 -6.07
C THR A 172 -0.37 -24.20 -4.89
N ILE A 173 0.85 -24.15 -4.36
CA ILE A 173 1.16 -24.65 -3.01
C ILE A 173 1.10 -23.47 -2.05
N ILE A 174 0.38 -23.62 -0.94
CA ILE A 174 0.32 -22.63 0.14
C ILE A 174 0.99 -23.25 1.37
N LEU A 175 2.26 -22.92 1.57
CA LEU A 175 3.11 -23.46 2.64
C LEU A 175 2.99 -22.61 3.91
N VAL A 176 2.37 -23.16 4.95
CA VAL A 176 2.31 -22.55 6.29
C VAL A 176 3.41 -23.15 7.16
N THR A 177 4.34 -22.33 7.63
CA THR A 177 5.49 -22.77 8.43
C THR A 177 5.89 -21.70 9.45
N THR A 178 6.49 -22.10 10.56
CA THR A 178 7.14 -21.22 11.54
C THR A 178 8.34 -20.46 10.96
N GLY A 179 8.94 -20.95 9.88
CA GLY A 179 10.22 -20.45 9.35
C GLY A 179 11.43 -20.65 10.26
N THR A 180 11.26 -21.32 11.42
CA THR A 180 12.35 -21.60 12.37
C THR A 180 13.28 -22.68 11.81
N GLY A 181 14.59 -22.47 11.96
CA GLY A 181 15.64 -23.28 11.34
C GLY A 181 15.79 -22.99 9.83
N PRO A 182 16.99 -22.62 9.34
CA PRO A 182 17.21 -22.43 7.91
C PRO A 182 17.03 -23.77 7.18
N THR A 183 16.15 -23.81 6.18
CA THR A 183 16.00 -25.01 5.34
C THR A 183 17.32 -25.25 4.60
N PRO A 184 17.95 -26.45 4.66
CA PRO A 184 19.25 -26.68 4.05
C PRO A 184 19.26 -26.31 2.56
N SER A 185 20.28 -25.59 2.09
CA SER A 185 20.28 -25.03 0.73
C SER A 185 19.99 -26.07 -0.35
N ARG A 186 20.51 -27.30 -0.20
CA ARG A 186 20.25 -28.44 -1.08
C ARG A 186 18.77 -28.87 -1.14
N GLU A 187 18.04 -28.76 -0.04
CA GLU A 187 16.59 -29.02 -0.03
C GLU A 187 15.84 -27.88 -0.73
N VAL A 188 16.25 -26.62 -0.51
CA VAL A 188 15.69 -25.47 -1.24
C VAL A 188 15.94 -25.59 -2.75
N ASP A 189 17.14 -26.01 -3.16
CA ASP A 189 17.50 -26.19 -4.57
C ASP A 189 16.67 -27.32 -5.23
N GLU A 190 16.40 -28.41 -4.50
CA GLU A 190 15.49 -29.48 -4.94
C GLU A 190 14.03 -29.00 -4.99
N MET A 191 13.57 -28.21 -4.01
CA MET A 191 12.23 -27.60 -4.04
C MET A 191 12.07 -26.64 -5.23
N ILE A 192 13.08 -25.84 -5.56
CA ILE A 192 13.11 -25.00 -6.77
C ILE A 192 12.97 -25.86 -8.01
N ARG A 193 13.82 -26.90 -8.16
CA ARG A 193 13.78 -27.83 -9.28
C ARG A 193 12.40 -28.48 -9.44
N LEU A 194 11.77 -28.87 -8.33
CA LEU A 194 10.42 -29.45 -8.31
C LEU A 194 9.35 -28.43 -8.73
N ALA A 195 9.41 -27.19 -8.24
CA ALA A 195 8.49 -26.12 -8.62
C ALA A 195 8.58 -25.79 -10.13
N GLU A 196 9.79 -25.57 -10.64
CA GLU A 196 10.02 -25.25 -12.06
C GLU A 196 9.60 -26.39 -13.00
N THR A 197 10.00 -27.63 -12.68
CA THR A 197 9.67 -28.83 -13.49
C THR A 197 8.15 -29.06 -13.59
N ARG A 198 7.38 -28.62 -12.59
CA ARG A 198 5.92 -28.77 -12.54
C ARG A 198 5.15 -27.47 -12.76
N ARG A 199 5.83 -26.34 -13.00
CA ARG A 199 5.24 -25.00 -13.14
C ARG A 199 4.28 -24.68 -11.99
N LEU A 200 4.72 -24.98 -10.77
CA LEU A 200 4.01 -24.62 -9.54
C LEU A 200 4.31 -23.18 -9.15
N ARG A 201 3.36 -22.59 -8.43
CA ARG A 201 3.59 -21.38 -7.63
C ARG A 201 3.61 -21.75 -6.15
N VAL A 202 4.60 -21.27 -5.38
CA VAL A 202 4.71 -21.56 -3.95
C VAL A 202 4.53 -20.27 -3.15
N GLU A 203 3.34 -20.11 -2.58
CA GLU A 203 3.04 -19.08 -1.60
C GLU A 203 3.49 -19.54 -0.22
N VAL A 204 4.12 -18.66 0.56
CA VAL A 204 4.61 -18.97 1.91
C VAL A 204 3.93 -18.07 2.94
N VAL A 205 3.37 -18.67 3.99
CA VAL A 205 2.80 -17.96 5.14
C VAL A 205 3.61 -18.30 6.37
N LEU A 206 4.41 -17.34 6.84
CA LEU A 206 5.21 -17.46 8.05
C LEU A 206 4.33 -17.23 9.28
N TYR A 207 4.01 -18.32 9.98
CA TYR A 207 3.12 -18.33 11.14
C TYR A 207 3.65 -19.23 12.28
N PRO A 208 3.76 -18.71 13.52
CA PRO A 208 3.92 -17.29 13.86
C PRO A 208 5.37 -16.85 13.61
N LEU A 209 5.56 -15.64 13.08
CA LEU A 209 6.88 -15.04 12.93
C LEU A 209 7.39 -14.53 14.29
N THR A 210 8.49 -15.14 14.76
CA THR A 210 9.06 -14.95 16.11
C THR A 210 10.31 -14.06 16.11
N GLU A 211 10.27 -12.93 15.40
CA GLU A 211 11.38 -11.97 15.39
C GLU A 211 11.55 -11.27 16.75
N ARG A 212 12.60 -11.65 17.48
CA ARG A 212 12.99 -11.09 18.78
C ARG A 212 14.14 -10.09 18.64
N ARG A 213 14.13 -9.05 19.48
CA ARG A 213 15.19 -8.05 19.62
C ARG A 213 16.59 -8.68 19.59
N GLY A 214 17.44 -8.21 18.68
CA GLY A 214 18.87 -8.59 18.61
C GLY A 214 19.17 -9.95 17.98
N ALA A 215 18.16 -10.74 17.62
CA ALA A 215 18.37 -11.83 16.67
C ALA A 215 18.65 -11.25 15.28
N ALA A 216 19.49 -11.91 14.50
CA ALA A 216 19.54 -11.66 13.06
C ALA A 216 18.17 -11.98 12.45
N ALA A 217 17.81 -11.31 11.35
CA ALA A 217 16.58 -11.63 10.62
C ALA A 217 16.57 -13.13 10.28
N ILE A 218 15.49 -13.83 10.63
CA ILE A 218 15.44 -15.29 10.51
C ILE A 218 15.40 -15.65 9.02
N THR A 219 16.55 -16.01 8.48
CA THR A 219 16.74 -16.48 7.10
C THR A 219 16.25 -17.92 6.99
N HIS A 220 14.95 -18.05 6.78
CA HIS A 220 14.25 -19.33 6.63
C HIS A 220 14.69 -20.11 5.37
N GLY A 221 15.28 -19.43 4.38
CA GLY A 221 15.90 -20.01 3.19
C GLY A 221 14.93 -20.20 2.01
N LEU A 222 13.64 -19.94 2.21
CA LEU A 222 12.59 -20.13 1.21
C LEU A 222 12.46 -18.93 0.26
N GLU A 223 13.15 -17.82 0.52
CA GLU A 223 13.17 -16.62 -0.31
C GLU A 223 13.51 -16.96 -1.78
N ARG A 224 14.50 -17.84 -1.99
CA ARG A 224 14.90 -18.34 -3.32
C ARG A 224 13.85 -19.23 -3.99
N LEU A 225 13.10 -20.02 -3.20
CA LEU A 225 12.00 -20.86 -3.69
C LEU A 225 10.81 -19.99 -4.16
N VAL A 226 10.54 -18.91 -3.43
CA VAL A 226 9.47 -17.96 -3.76
C VAL A 226 9.83 -17.14 -5.01
N GLU A 227 11.05 -16.61 -5.14
CA GLU A 227 11.47 -15.89 -6.37
C GLU A 227 11.42 -16.82 -7.61
N ALA A 228 11.92 -18.05 -7.52
CA ALA A 228 11.91 -19.00 -8.63
C ALA A 228 10.50 -19.46 -9.03
N SER A 229 9.64 -19.77 -8.06
CA SER A 229 8.24 -20.18 -8.30
C SER A 229 7.27 -19.00 -8.57
N ARG A 230 7.75 -17.75 -8.47
CA ARG A 230 6.98 -16.51 -8.61
C ARG A 230 5.85 -16.36 -7.59
N GLY A 231 6.04 -16.91 -6.39
CA GLY A 231 5.09 -16.77 -5.27
C GLY A 231 5.22 -15.45 -4.52
N THR A 232 4.66 -15.38 -3.32
CA THR A 232 4.82 -14.28 -2.36
C THR A 232 5.05 -14.85 -0.94
N ILE A 233 5.69 -14.03 -0.08
CA ILE A 233 5.82 -14.32 1.37
C ILE A 233 4.85 -13.41 2.13
N PHE A 234 4.01 -14.03 2.93
CA PHE A 234 3.14 -13.39 3.93
C PHE A 234 3.64 -13.74 5.34
N THR A 235 3.39 -12.86 6.31
CA THR A 235 3.89 -13.00 7.69
C THR A 235 2.83 -12.62 8.70
N VAL A 236 2.68 -13.45 9.73
CA VAL A 236 1.79 -13.20 10.86
C VAL A 236 2.62 -13.13 12.13
N MET A 237 2.65 -11.97 12.78
CA MET A 237 3.44 -11.74 13.99
C MET A 237 2.97 -12.58 15.18
N ASP A 238 3.92 -13.00 16.01
CA ASP A 238 3.64 -13.65 17.30
C ASP A 238 3.16 -12.63 18.35
N GLU A 239 1.84 -12.47 18.48
CA GLU A 239 1.19 -11.63 19.49
C GLU A 239 0.44 -12.47 20.54
N GLY A 240 1.20 -13.11 21.43
CA GLY A 240 0.66 -13.83 22.60
C GLY A 240 0.59 -12.99 23.87
N VAL A 241 -0.34 -13.34 24.77
CA VAL A 241 -0.42 -12.88 26.16
C VAL A 241 -0.50 -14.13 27.06
N GLY A 242 0.54 -14.39 27.85
CA GLY A 242 0.63 -15.61 28.65
C GLY A 242 0.54 -16.87 27.80
N ASN A 243 -0.47 -17.70 28.05
CA ASN A 243 -0.72 -18.97 27.37
C ASN A 243 -1.64 -18.87 26.13
N ASP A 244 -2.01 -17.66 25.69
CA ASP A 244 -2.99 -17.47 24.61
C ASP A 244 -2.50 -16.50 23.54
N SER A 245 -2.70 -16.82 22.27
CA SER A 245 -2.57 -15.88 21.14
C SER A 245 -3.74 -14.89 21.11
N LYS A 246 -3.50 -13.65 20.64
CA LYS A 246 -4.57 -12.67 20.42
C LYS A 246 -5.39 -12.98 19.17
N VAL A 247 -6.70 -12.68 19.16
CA VAL A 247 -7.60 -12.78 17.98
C VAL A 247 -6.99 -12.14 16.73
N LYS A 248 -6.24 -11.05 16.87
CA LYS A 248 -5.49 -10.39 15.79
C LYS A 248 -4.60 -11.36 14.99
N MET A 249 -3.95 -12.34 15.64
CA MET A 249 -3.14 -13.36 14.96
C MET A 249 -4.00 -14.27 14.08
N MET A 250 -5.18 -14.66 14.56
CA MET A 250 -6.13 -15.47 13.80
C MET A 250 -6.61 -14.72 12.55
N VAL A 251 -6.99 -13.45 12.70
CA VAL A 251 -7.46 -12.61 11.58
C VAL A 251 -6.33 -12.29 10.59
N ALA A 252 -5.13 -11.97 11.06
CA ALA A 252 -3.97 -11.77 10.19
C ALA A 252 -3.57 -13.04 9.42
N LEU A 253 -3.76 -14.24 10.01
CA LEU A 253 -3.57 -15.52 9.34
C LEU A 253 -4.69 -15.81 8.32
N MET A 254 -5.94 -15.54 8.69
CA MET A 254 -7.11 -15.60 7.80
C MET A 254 -6.92 -14.70 6.57
N ASP A 255 -6.35 -13.51 6.73
CA ASP A 255 -6.11 -12.57 5.63
C ASP A 255 -4.87 -12.93 4.81
N SER A 256 -3.81 -13.47 5.44
CA SER A 256 -2.63 -13.99 4.74
C SER A 256 -2.96 -15.19 3.84
N LEU A 257 -3.78 -16.11 4.35
CA LEU A 257 -4.27 -17.27 3.59
C LEU A 257 -5.23 -16.85 2.46
N LEU A 258 -6.11 -15.87 2.71
CA LEU A 258 -6.96 -15.26 1.68
C LEU A 258 -6.13 -14.60 0.57
N ALA A 259 -5.08 -13.86 0.92
CA ALA A 259 -4.18 -13.25 -0.05
C ALA A 259 -3.45 -14.31 -0.91
N ALA A 260 -2.91 -15.37 -0.29
CA ALA A 260 -2.28 -16.49 -0.98
C ALA A 260 -3.23 -17.22 -1.95
N VAL A 261 -4.52 -17.35 -1.61
CA VAL A 261 -5.55 -17.88 -2.53
C VAL A 261 -5.82 -16.90 -3.68
N ARG A 262 -5.98 -15.60 -3.38
CA ARG A 262 -6.23 -14.55 -4.40
C ARG A 262 -5.10 -14.41 -5.41
N GLN A 263 -3.84 -14.61 -5.01
CA GLN A 263 -2.64 -14.41 -5.84
C GLN A 263 -2.62 -15.18 -7.17
N ASN A 264 -3.31 -16.33 -7.26
CA ASN A 264 -3.34 -17.16 -8.46
C ASN A 264 -4.72 -17.17 -9.17
N ALA A 265 -5.67 -16.36 -8.72
CA ALA A 265 -6.86 -16.03 -9.50
C ALA A 265 -6.57 -14.82 -10.41
N PRO A 266 -7.09 -14.77 -11.65
CA PRO A 266 -7.08 -13.54 -12.43
C PRO A 266 -7.72 -12.39 -11.62
N SER A 267 -7.11 -11.20 -11.63
CA SER A 267 -7.54 -10.02 -10.84
C SER A 267 -8.99 -9.57 -11.11
N HIS A 268 -9.59 -10.08 -12.18
CA HIS A 268 -10.94 -9.77 -12.66
C HIS A 268 -11.82 -11.03 -12.79
N ALA A 269 -11.40 -12.17 -12.23
CA ALA A 269 -12.18 -13.40 -12.25
C ALA A 269 -13.53 -13.22 -11.51
N PRO A 270 -14.66 -13.63 -12.12
CA PRO A 270 -15.95 -13.64 -11.45
C PRO A 270 -15.94 -14.61 -10.27
N GLY A 271 -16.62 -14.26 -9.17
CA GLY A 271 -16.75 -15.12 -7.99
C GLY A 271 -15.56 -15.08 -7.02
N SER A 272 -14.42 -14.49 -7.38
CA SER A 272 -13.27 -14.36 -6.47
C SER A 272 -13.60 -13.49 -5.25
N PRO A 273 -13.12 -13.86 -4.04
CA PRO A 273 -13.36 -13.09 -2.83
C PRO A 273 -12.61 -11.75 -2.82
N VAL A 274 -13.26 -10.73 -2.26
CA VAL A 274 -12.72 -9.39 -2.03
C VAL A 274 -12.94 -9.02 -0.57
N LEU A 275 -11.87 -8.63 0.13
CA LEU A 275 -11.96 -8.01 1.45
C LEU A 275 -12.29 -6.52 1.25
N VAL A 276 -13.52 -6.15 1.56
CA VAL A 276 -14.04 -4.78 1.40
C VAL A 276 -13.65 -3.90 2.59
N HIS A 277 -13.65 -4.49 3.79
CA HIS A 277 -13.40 -3.80 5.04
C HIS A 277 -12.77 -4.73 6.08
N SER A 278 -11.88 -4.20 6.92
CA SER A 278 -11.25 -4.91 8.03
C SER A 278 -10.90 -3.91 9.14
N ALA A 279 -11.44 -4.10 10.35
CA ALA A 279 -11.25 -3.20 11.49
C ALA A 279 -11.12 -3.98 12.81
N GLY A 280 -10.04 -3.71 13.55
CA GLY A 280 -9.80 -4.25 14.89
C GLY A 280 -10.22 -3.28 15.98
N TYR A 281 -10.99 -3.76 16.96
CA TYR A 281 -11.48 -2.98 18.10
C TYR A 281 -10.93 -3.56 19.40
N PRO A 282 -10.16 -2.81 20.20
CA PRO A 282 -9.76 -3.26 21.53
C PRO A 282 -11.00 -3.42 22.43
N GLY A 283 -10.95 -4.36 23.36
CA GLY A 283 -11.90 -4.43 24.46
C GLY A 283 -11.59 -3.37 25.53
N GLY A 284 -12.56 -3.09 26.41
CA GLY A 284 -12.43 -2.06 27.45
C GLY A 284 -13.73 -1.30 27.73
N ILE A 285 -13.61 0.01 27.96
CA ILE A 285 -14.73 0.88 28.43
C ILE A 285 -15.79 1.13 27.34
N ALA A 286 -15.40 1.07 26.06
CA ALA A 286 -16.30 1.31 24.94
C ALA A 286 -17.21 0.10 24.68
N SER A 287 -18.45 0.15 25.18
CA SER A 287 -19.47 -0.89 25.01
C SER A 287 -20.00 -1.07 23.58
N MET A 288 -19.54 -0.25 22.63
CA MET A 288 -19.98 -0.26 21.24
C MET A 288 -18.80 0.00 20.30
N SER A 289 -18.64 -0.88 19.32
CA SER A 289 -17.68 -0.77 18.22
C SER A 289 -18.40 -0.29 16.97
N GLU A 290 -18.08 0.92 16.50
CA GLU A 290 -18.77 1.56 15.38
C GLU A 290 -17.85 1.73 14.16
N GLY A 291 -18.41 1.69 12.96
CA GLY A 291 -17.66 1.85 11.72
C GLY A 291 -18.53 1.92 10.47
N SER A 292 -17.89 1.89 9.30
CA SER A 292 -18.56 1.96 8.00
C SER A 292 -17.76 1.23 6.91
N PHE A 293 -18.46 0.77 5.87
CA PHE A 293 -17.89 0.10 4.70
C PHE A 293 -18.71 0.48 3.46
N ALA A 294 -18.17 0.29 2.25
CA ALA A 294 -18.87 0.67 1.03
C ALA A 294 -18.91 -0.47 0.00
N LEU A 295 -20.11 -0.73 -0.54
CA LEU A 295 -20.33 -1.75 -1.57
C LEU A 295 -20.56 -1.07 -2.94
N ASP A 296 -19.71 -1.38 -3.92
CA ASP A 296 -19.72 -0.78 -5.25
C ASP A 296 -20.15 -1.75 -6.36
N GLU A 297 -20.24 -1.25 -7.60
CA GLU A 297 -20.74 -1.99 -8.77
C GLU A 297 -19.85 -3.19 -9.19
N SER A 298 -18.57 -3.25 -8.77
CA SER A 298 -17.67 -4.36 -9.11
C SER A 298 -17.86 -5.63 -8.27
N LEU A 299 -18.62 -5.52 -7.17
CA LEU A 299 -18.93 -6.63 -6.29
C LEU A 299 -20.17 -7.41 -6.79
N GLY A 300 -20.35 -8.64 -6.29
CA GLY A 300 -21.54 -9.46 -6.47
C GLY A 300 -22.76 -8.87 -5.77
N GLN A 301 -23.94 -9.45 -5.95
CA GLN A 301 -25.15 -8.93 -5.29
C GLN A 301 -25.06 -9.04 -3.77
N ASP A 302 -24.33 -10.03 -3.27
CA ASP A 302 -24.31 -10.42 -1.87
C ASP A 302 -22.97 -10.12 -1.20
N ALA A 303 -23.01 -9.78 0.09
CA ALA A 303 -21.85 -9.54 0.94
C ALA A 303 -22.03 -10.23 2.30
N ARG A 304 -20.95 -10.48 3.03
CA ARG A 304 -20.97 -11.08 4.37
C ARG A 304 -20.31 -10.13 5.35
N PHE A 305 -21.06 -9.70 6.37
CA PHE A 305 -20.54 -8.96 7.51
C PHE A 305 -20.16 -9.95 8.61
N SER A 306 -18.90 -9.95 9.05
CA SER A 306 -18.37 -10.93 10.01
C SER A 306 -17.72 -10.25 11.21
N VAL A 307 -17.99 -10.79 12.41
CA VAL A 307 -17.37 -10.40 13.69
C VAL A 307 -16.62 -11.60 14.25
N TYR A 308 -15.30 -11.49 14.34
CA TYR A 308 -14.41 -12.49 14.94
C TYR A 308 -14.11 -12.15 16.40
N TYR A 309 -14.10 -13.18 17.25
CA TYR A 309 -13.99 -13.06 18.71
C TYR A 309 -13.05 -14.11 19.33
N TYR A 310 -12.69 -13.90 20.61
CA TYR A 310 -11.90 -14.85 21.38
C TYR A 310 -12.77 -15.89 22.09
N ASP A 311 -13.78 -15.38 22.80
CA ASP A 311 -14.84 -16.12 23.48
C ASP A 311 -16.18 -15.49 23.09
N LEU A 312 -17.24 -16.30 22.99
CA LEU A 312 -18.55 -15.82 22.52
C LEU A 312 -19.12 -14.70 23.40
N ASN A 313 -18.80 -14.68 24.69
CA ASN A 313 -19.25 -13.65 25.63
C ASN A 313 -18.62 -12.26 25.37
N HIS A 314 -17.58 -12.16 24.53
CA HIS A 314 -16.93 -10.89 24.16
C HIS A 314 -17.75 -10.10 23.13
N VAL A 315 -18.68 -10.74 22.42
CA VAL A 315 -19.64 -10.09 21.52
C VAL A 315 -20.97 -9.94 22.26
N GLY A 316 -21.61 -8.79 22.12
CA GLY A 316 -22.95 -8.58 22.63
C GLY A 316 -24.05 -9.08 21.69
N ASN A 317 -25.30 -8.88 22.10
CA ASN A 317 -26.46 -9.40 21.36
C ASN A 317 -26.91 -8.45 20.25
N ALA A 318 -26.36 -7.22 20.20
CA ALA A 318 -26.71 -6.22 19.21
C ALA A 318 -25.57 -6.01 18.19
N ILE A 319 -25.77 -6.52 16.97
CA ILE A 319 -25.19 -5.94 15.77
C ILE A 319 -26.30 -5.13 15.08
N GLN A 320 -26.00 -3.89 14.72
CA GLN A 320 -26.89 -3.01 13.97
C GLN A 320 -26.18 -2.61 12.70
N LEU A 321 -26.79 -2.89 11.54
CA LEU A 321 -26.28 -2.48 10.23
C LEU A 321 -27.25 -1.45 9.64
N THR A 322 -26.76 -0.36 9.10
CA THR A 322 -27.59 0.65 8.41
C THR A 322 -27.23 0.66 6.93
N ALA A 323 -28.21 0.41 6.09
CA ALA A 323 -28.09 0.43 4.64
C ALA A 323 -27.96 1.87 4.10
N PRO A 324 -27.40 2.07 2.89
CA PRO A 324 -27.36 3.36 2.18
C PRO A 324 -28.71 4.09 2.09
N SER A 325 -29.82 3.36 2.02
CA SER A 325 -31.20 3.88 2.08
C SER A 325 -31.63 4.46 3.44
N GLY A 326 -30.83 4.25 4.49
CA GLY A 326 -31.20 4.51 5.89
C GLY A 326 -31.97 3.37 6.56
N GLN A 327 -32.25 2.26 5.85
CA GLN A 327 -32.88 1.09 6.47
C GLN A 327 -31.94 0.43 7.49
N MET A 328 -32.38 0.35 8.75
CA MET A 328 -31.67 -0.40 9.79
C MET A 328 -32.03 -1.89 9.76
N ILE A 329 -31.01 -2.73 9.84
CA ILE A 329 -31.10 -4.18 10.04
C ILE A 329 -30.58 -4.47 11.46
N ALA A 330 -31.48 -4.86 12.37
CA ALA A 330 -31.10 -5.37 13.67
C ALA A 330 -30.80 -6.87 13.55
N SER A 331 -29.58 -7.28 13.88
CA SER A 331 -29.04 -8.62 13.56
C SER A 331 -29.69 -9.78 14.29
N VAL A 332 -30.41 -9.52 15.39
CA VAL A 332 -30.81 -10.53 16.40
C VAL A 332 -31.53 -11.75 15.80
N ASN A 333 -32.22 -11.59 14.67
CA ASN A 333 -32.96 -12.63 13.97
C ASN A 333 -32.32 -13.09 12.64
N VAL A 334 -31.16 -12.54 12.25
CA VAL A 334 -30.48 -12.77 10.95
C VAL A 334 -28.96 -12.98 11.09
N GLN A 335 -28.47 -13.15 12.33
CA GLN A 335 -27.08 -13.51 12.60
C GLN A 335 -26.92 -15.02 12.76
N GLU A 336 -25.87 -15.55 12.18
CA GLU A 336 -25.43 -16.94 12.27
C GLU A 336 -24.10 -17.01 13.04
N GLU A 337 -23.76 -18.18 13.61
CA GLU A 337 -22.48 -18.42 14.31
C GLU A 337 -21.78 -19.64 13.72
N ASP A 338 -20.50 -19.50 13.36
CA ASP A 338 -19.56 -20.61 13.18
C ASP A 338 -18.53 -20.60 14.33
N GLY A 339 -18.85 -21.34 15.40
CA GLY A 339 -17.96 -21.53 16.55
C GLY A 339 -16.69 -22.35 16.23
N ASP A 340 -16.70 -23.15 15.15
CA ASP A 340 -15.50 -23.82 14.64
C ASP A 340 -14.55 -22.81 13.91
N VAL A 341 -14.99 -21.57 13.68
CA VAL A 341 -14.20 -20.41 13.20
C VAL A 341 -14.03 -19.30 14.26
N ASN A 342 -14.88 -19.24 15.29
CA ASN A 342 -15.13 -18.04 16.13
C ASN A 342 -15.60 -16.85 15.28
N MET A 343 -16.71 -17.02 14.54
CA MET A 343 -17.29 -15.98 13.69
C MET A 343 -18.81 -15.89 13.89
N ILE A 344 -19.30 -14.73 14.32
CA ILE A 344 -20.70 -14.34 14.13
C ILE A 344 -20.77 -13.62 12.79
N PHE A 345 -21.76 -13.92 11.96
CA PHE A 345 -21.91 -13.25 10.67
C PHE A 345 -23.35 -12.97 10.29
N VAL A 346 -23.53 -11.99 9.40
CA VAL A 346 -24.80 -11.65 8.76
C VAL A 346 -24.58 -11.71 7.25
N ASN A 347 -25.32 -12.59 6.58
CA ASN A 347 -25.36 -12.65 5.12
C ASN A 347 -26.26 -11.51 4.60
N LEU A 348 -25.69 -10.58 3.84
CA LEU A 348 -26.39 -9.46 3.21
C LEU A 348 -26.77 -9.85 1.77
N GLU A 349 -27.87 -10.60 1.63
CA GLU A 349 -28.44 -10.90 0.32
C GLU A 349 -28.83 -9.61 -0.43
N LYS A 350 -28.44 -9.50 -1.70
CA LYS A 350 -28.81 -8.40 -2.60
C LYS A 350 -28.50 -7.02 -2.00
N ALA A 351 -27.38 -6.92 -1.29
CA ALA A 351 -26.94 -5.74 -0.56
C ALA A 351 -26.90 -4.47 -1.42
N GLU A 352 -27.58 -3.43 -0.94
CA GLU A 352 -27.57 -2.08 -1.49
C GLU A 352 -26.15 -1.55 -1.75
N ARG A 353 -26.02 -0.75 -2.82
CA ARG A 353 -24.77 -0.08 -3.19
C ARG A 353 -24.64 1.27 -2.52
N GLY A 354 -23.42 1.61 -2.12
CA GLY A 354 -23.09 2.83 -1.38
C GLY A 354 -22.50 2.53 0.00
N LEU A 355 -22.54 3.54 0.87
CA LEU A 355 -21.97 3.50 2.21
C LEU A 355 -22.93 2.86 3.21
N TRP A 356 -22.50 1.76 3.83
CA TRP A 356 -23.12 1.12 4.98
C TRP A 356 -22.44 1.58 6.27
N THR A 357 -23.18 1.67 7.36
CA THR A 357 -22.62 1.88 8.71
C THR A 357 -22.99 0.72 9.63
N TYR A 358 -22.19 0.49 10.68
CA TYR A 358 -22.46 -0.55 11.66
C TYR A 358 -22.15 -0.14 13.10
N LYS A 359 -22.82 -0.81 14.03
CA LYS A 359 -22.56 -0.78 15.47
C LYS A 359 -22.59 -2.23 15.99
N VAL A 360 -21.56 -2.64 16.74
CA VAL A 360 -21.42 -3.97 17.33
C VAL A 360 -21.23 -3.82 18.84
N GLU A 361 -22.11 -4.38 19.65
CA GLU A 361 -21.96 -4.36 21.10
C GLU A 361 -20.67 -5.10 21.52
N ASN A 362 -19.75 -4.37 22.14
CA ASN A 362 -18.41 -4.84 22.49
C ASN A 362 -18.35 -5.12 23.99
N ARG A 363 -18.17 -6.40 24.34
CA ARG A 363 -18.03 -6.88 25.73
C ARG A 363 -16.63 -7.48 25.97
N ALA A 364 -15.70 -7.25 25.04
CA ALA A 364 -14.37 -7.84 25.08
C ALA A 364 -13.47 -7.23 26.16
N ASP A 365 -12.53 -8.03 26.67
CA ASP A 365 -11.49 -7.54 27.58
C ASP A 365 -10.33 -6.85 26.85
N SER A 366 -9.52 -6.09 27.60
CA SER A 366 -8.41 -5.27 27.08
C SER A 366 -7.28 -6.04 26.39
N HIS A 367 -7.20 -7.37 26.54
CA HIS A 367 -6.20 -8.23 25.92
C HIS A 367 -6.72 -8.90 24.64
N GLN A 368 -8.03 -9.15 24.56
CA GLN A 368 -8.68 -9.94 23.50
C GLN A 368 -9.85 -9.21 22.84
N GLY A 369 -9.51 -8.21 22.01
CA GLY A 369 -10.48 -7.39 21.26
C GLY A 369 -11.22 -8.11 20.12
N LEU A 370 -12.25 -7.45 19.59
CA LEU A 370 -13.08 -7.91 18.46
C LEU A 370 -12.49 -7.47 17.12
N TYR A 371 -12.77 -8.22 16.05
CA TYR A 371 -12.41 -7.86 14.68
C TYR A 371 -13.61 -7.94 13.76
N VAL A 372 -13.92 -6.85 13.06
CA VAL A 372 -14.99 -6.77 12.06
C VAL A 372 -14.37 -6.86 10.67
N GLN A 373 -14.94 -7.70 9.81
CA GLN A 373 -14.62 -7.74 8.39
C GLN A 373 -15.88 -7.72 7.54
N VAL A 374 -15.76 -7.23 6.31
CA VAL A 374 -16.77 -7.41 5.26
C VAL A 374 -16.11 -8.02 4.04
N THR A 375 -16.62 -9.17 3.59
CA THR A 375 -16.20 -9.80 2.33
C THR A 375 -17.35 -9.83 1.33
N ALA A 376 -17.01 -9.80 0.05
CA ALA A 376 -17.96 -9.97 -1.06
C ALA A 376 -17.26 -10.68 -2.23
N LYS A 377 -18.02 -11.39 -3.08
CA LYS A 377 -17.48 -11.97 -4.33
C LYS A 377 -17.37 -10.88 -5.41
N ARG A 378 -16.44 -10.98 -6.37
CA ARG A 378 -16.34 -10.07 -7.53
C ARG A 378 -17.36 -10.43 -8.62
N ASN A 379 -17.94 -9.42 -9.27
CA ASN A 379 -18.87 -9.59 -10.40
C ASN A 379 -18.13 -9.62 -11.76
N ALA A 380 -18.74 -10.23 -12.77
CA ALA A 380 -18.17 -10.44 -14.11
C ALA A 380 -18.18 -9.19 -15.01
N SER A 381 -18.86 -8.12 -14.59
CA SER A 381 -18.87 -6.83 -15.30
C SER A 381 -17.75 -5.92 -14.81
N THR A 382 -17.22 -5.11 -15.72
CA THR A 382 -16.26 -4.02 -15.46
C THR A 382 -16.68 -3.16 -14.27
N GLY A 383 -15.71 -2.80 -13.42
CA GLY A 383 -15.87 -1.92 -12.27
C GLY A 383 -14.51 -1.66 -11.62
N LEU A 384 -14.51 -1.24 -10.35
CA LEU A 384 -13.30 -0.95 -9.56
C LEU A 384 -12.25 -2.08 -9.58
N GLN A 385 -11.05 -1.67 -9.95
CA GLN A 385 -9.80 -2.42 -9.92
C GLN A 385 -8.80 -1.64 -9.05
N VAL A 386 -8.16 -2.35 -8.13
CA VAL A 386 -7.06 -1.84 -7.31
C VAL A 386 -5.90 -2.83 -7.36
N ARG A 387 -4.67 -2.32 -7.34
CA ARG A 387 -3.44 -3.14 -7.32
C ARG A 387 -2.30 -2.37 -6.68
N LEU A 388 -1.57 -3.00 -5.75
CA LEU A 388 -0.41 -2.43 -5.05
C LEU A 388 0.88 -3.15 -5.51
N TRP A 389 1.96 -2.41 -5.81
CA TRP A 389 3.27 -3.00 -6.11
C TRP A 389 4.45 -2.04 -5.82
N THR A 390 5.67 -2.53 -6.04
CA THR A 390 6.91 -1.76 -5.93
C THR A 390 7.88 -2.12 -7.06
N ASN A 391 8.81 -1.22 -7.39
CA ASN A 391 9.87 -1.46 -8.37
C ASN A 391 10.93 -2.50 -7.91
N SER A 392 11.09 -2.75 -6.60
CA SER A 392 12.06 -3.72 -6.09
C SER A 392 11.66 -5.18 -6.36
N GLY A 393 10.36 -5.45 -6.50
CA GLY A 393 9.82 -6.81 -6.38
C GLY A 393 10.12 -7.41 -5.00
N SER A 394 10.17 -8.75 -4.93
CA SER A 394 10.45 -9.53 -3.71
C SER A 394 11.93 -9.54 -3.29
N ARG A 395 12.73 -8.57 -3.74
CA ARG A 395 14.18 -8.53 -3.47
C ARG A 395 14.49 -7.77 -2.19
N PRO A 396 15.58 -8.10 -1.48
CA PRO A 396 16.04 -7.30 -0.37
C PRO A 396 16.45 -5.90 -0.85
N ILE A 397 16.09 -4.87 -0.09
CA ILE A 397 16.25 -3.46 -0.42
C ILE A 397 17.19 -2.72 0.54
N ASN A 398 17.86 -1.70 0.02
CA ASN A 398 18.44 -0.62 0.82
C ASN A 398 17.61 0.64 0.57
N SER A 399 16.75 1.02 1.52
CA SER A 399 15.92 2.24 1.43
C SER A 399 16.74 3.54 1.46
N SER A 400 18.05 3.45 1.70
CA SER A 400 18.99 4.58 1.84
C SER A 400 20.05 4.59 0.73
N ASP A 401 19.82 3.84 -0.35
CA ASP A 401 20.65 3.85 -1.56
C ASP A 401 20.04 4.80 -2.61
N PRO A 402 20.59 6.02 -2.80
CA PRO A 402 20.06 6.96 -3.77
C PRO A 402 20.29 6.51 -5.23
N SER A 403 21.07 5.46 -5.49
CA SER A 403 21.25 4.88 -6.83
C SER A 403 20.17 3.84 -7.19
N ALA A 404 19.45 3.31 -6.20
CA ALA A 404 18.41 2.30 -6.36
C ALA A 404 17.14 2.61 -5.53
N PRO A 405 16.54 3.81 -5.68
CA PRO A 405 15.41 4.23 -4.85
C PRO A 405 14.19 3.34 -5.05
N VAL A 406 13.55 2.97 -3.93
CA VAL A 406 12.35 2.13 -3.92
C VAL A 406 11.11 3.02 -4.03
N ILE A 407 10.21 2.66 -4.94
CA ILE A 407 8.97 3.38 -5.21
C ILE A 407 7.80 2.44 -4.90
N VAL A 408 6.79 2.96 -4.20
CA VAL A 408 5.51 2.28 -3.97
C VAL A 408 4.49 2.83 -4.96
N TYR A 409 3.76 1.93 -5.63
CA TYR A 409 2.75 2.25 -6.63
C TYR A 409 1.41 1.60 -6.27
N ALA A 410 0.31 2.32 -6.48
CA ALA A 410 -1.03 1.76 -6.47
C ALA A 410 -1.83 2.22 -7.70
N GLU A 411 -2.45 1.28 -8.39
CA GLU A 411 -3.35 1.54 -9.51
C GLU A 411 -4.81 1.55 -9.01
N VAL A 412 -5.59 2.56 -9.41
CA VAL A 412 -7.00 2.74 -9.00
C VAL A 412 -7.84 3.10 -10.23
N LYS A 413 -8.59 2.12 -10.76
CA LYS A 413 -9.28 2.25 -12.07
C LYS A 413 -10.69 1.67 -12.07
N ASP A 414 -11.60 2.28 -12.82
CA ASP A 414 -12.94 1.76 -13.15
C ASP A 414 -12.87 1.12 -14.54
N GLY A 415 -12.60 -0.19 -14.58
CA GLY A 415 -12.22 -0.88 -15.81
C GLY A 415 -10.91 -0.32 -16.38
N VAL A 416 -11.00 0.48 -17.45
CA VAL A 416 -9.85 1.17 -18.08
C VAL A 416 -9.82 2.68 -17.80
N ALA A 417 -10.82 3.22 -17.09
CA ALA A 417 -10.90 4.64 -16.76
C ALA A 417 -10.15 4.91 -15.44
N PRO A 418 -9.21 5.87 -15.36
CA PRO A 418 -8.56 6.21 -14.11
C PRO A 418 -9.55 6.84 -13.11
N ILE A 419 -9.37 6.52 -11.83
CA ILE A 419 -10.05 7.21 -10.73
C ILE A 419 -9.06 8.21 -10.14
N LEU A 420 -9.41 9.48 -10.28
CA LEU A 420 -8.67 10.63 -9.77
C LEU A 420 -9.19 11.01 -8.39
N ASP A 421 -8.39 11.77 -7.64
CA ASP A 421 -8.72 12.32 -6.33
C ASP A 421 -9.16 11.28 -5.27
N ALA A 422 -8.97 9.98 -5.53
CA ALA A 422 -9.04 8.90 -4.55
C ALA A 422 -7.92 9.05 -3.51
N ARG A 423 -8.18 8.58 -2.29
CA ARG A 423 -7.24 8.58 -1.18
C ARG A 423 -6.57 7.21 -1.12
N VAL A 424 -5.25 7.21 -1.15
CA VAL A 424 -4.43 5.99 -1.22
C VAL A 424 -3.36 6.10 -0.16
N VAL A 425 -3.42 5.28 0.89
CA VAL A 425 -2.43 5.29 1.97
C VAL A 425 -1.77 3.92 2.08
N ALA A 426 -0.52 3.85 1.65
CA ALA A 426 0.35 2.71 1.92
C ALA A 426 0.76 2.69 3.39
N LYS A 427 0.90 1.49 3.94
CA LYS A 427 1.23 1.22 5.34
C LYS A 427 2.38 0.22 5.40
N LEU A 428 3.45 0.61 6.09
CA LEU A 428 4.58 -0.25 6.38
C LEU A 428 4.61 -0.60 7.86
N GLN A 429 4.18 -1.82 8.19
CA GLN A 429 4.32 -2.39 9.52
C GLN A 429 5.67 -3.11 9.61
N ARG A 430 6.64 -2.53 10.33
CA ARG A 430 7.87 -3.25 10.67
C ARG A 430 7.52 -4.47 11.52
N LEU A 431 8.15 -5.60 11.21
CA LEU A 431 8.01 -6.87 11.92
C LEU A 431 8.96 -6.93 13.12
N GLY A 432 8.74 -7.93 13.98
CA GLY A 432 9.40 -8.09 15.27
C GLY A 432 8.92 -7.09 16.33
N THR A 433 9.59 -7.10 17.48
CA THR A 433 9.32 -6.21 18.61
C THR A 433 10.47 -5.24 18.89
N ASN A 434 10.10 -4.07 19.40
CA ASN A 434 10.98 -2.96 19.72
C ASN A 434 11.78 -3.22 21.03
N VAL A 435 12.49 -2.19 21.52
CA VAL A 435 13.28 -2.30 22.76
C VAL A 435 12.48 -2.59 24.03
N THR A 436 11.18 -2.29 24.07
CA THR A 436 10.26 -2.56 25.19
C THR A 436 9.49 -3.88 25.04
N GLY A 437 9.74 -4.65 23.97
CA GLY A 437 8.99 -5.87 23.65
C GLY A 437 7.59 -5.60 23.06
N SER A 438 7.29 -4.35 22.70
CA SER A 438 6.07 -3.95 22.02
C SER A 438 6.24 -4.02 20.51
N ASN A 439 5.15 -4.08 19.74
CA ASN A 439 5.23 -3.93 18.29
C ASN A 439 5.81 -2.56 17.91
N TYR A 440 6.44 -2.46 16.75
CA TYR A 440 6.79 -1.18 16.15
C TYR A 440 5.54 -0.42 15.67
N GLU A 441 5.57 0.90 15.74
CA GLU A 441 4.53 1.74 15.16
C GLU A 441 4.57 1.65 13.61
N PRO A 442 3.42 1.65 12.91
CA PRO A 442 3.41 1.61 11.45
C PRO A 442 3.79 2.96 10.85
N ILE A 443 4.58 2.94 9.78
CA ILE A 443 4.80 4.11 8.93
C ILE A 443 3.66 4.17 7.91
N TYR A 444 3.09 5.37 7.71
CA TYR A 444 2.04 5.62 6.72
C TYR A 444 2.58 6.55 5.62
N LEU A 445 2.27 6.24 4.37
CA LEU A 445 2.72 6.95 3.18
C LEU A 445 1.52 7.16 2.25
N GLU A 446 1.02 8.39 2.17
CA GLU A 446 -0.04 8.75 1.21
C GLU A 446 0.55 8.83 -0.20
N LEU A 447 0.01 8.04 -1.14
CA LEU A 447 0.47 8.02 -2.53
C LEU A 447 -0.30 9.08 -3.34
N TRP A 448 0.32 9.63 -4.39
CA TRP A 448 -0.27 10.71 -5.19
C TRP A 448 -0.29 10.40 -6.69
N ASP A 449 -1.37 10.83 -7.37
CA ASP A 449 -1.51 10.89 -8.84
C ASP A 449 -1.62 12.38 -9.22
N ASN A 450 -0.47 13.05 -9.27
CA ASN A 450 -0.33 14.50 -9.40
C ASN A 450 0.55 14.96 -10.57
N GLY A 451 1.37 14.06 -11.15
CA GLY A 451 2.27 14.26 -12.29
C GLY A 451 3.48 15.17 -12.06
N ILE A 452 4.03 15.22 -10.84
CA ILE A 452 5.23 16.04 -10.54
C ILE A 452 6.55 15.44 -11.06
N GLY A 453 6.51 14.30 -11.76
CA GLY A 453 7.63 13.67 -12.45
C GLY A 453 8.32 12.59 -11.62
N ASP A 454 8.92 12.95 -10.49
CA ASP A 454 9.68 12.02 -9.63
C ASP A 454 8.90 11.76 -8.32
N PRO A 455 8.35 10.55 -8.08
CA PRO A 455 8.35 9.36 -8.95
C PRO A 455 7.12 9.28 -9.87
N ASP A 456 6.14 10.17 -9.68
CA ASP A 456 4.86 10.14 -10.38
C ASP A 456 4.91 10.89 -11.71
N ILE A 457 5.10 10.15 -12.80
CA ILE A 457 5.42 10.70 -14.12
C ILE A 457 4.20 11.31 -14.84
N THR A 458 2.98 10.79 -14.62
CA THR A 458 1.84 11.01 -15.53
C THR A 458 0.56 11.41 -14.77
N LYS A 459 0.27 12.71 -14.68
CA LYS A 459 -0.94 13.18 -13.98
C LYS A 459 -2.22 12.59 -14.56
N GLY A 460 -3.02 11.99 -13.71
CA GLY A 460 -4.37 11.50 -13.98
C GLY A 460 -4.40 10.20 -14.78
N ASP A 461 -3.37 9.37 -14.71
CA ASP A 461 -3.38 8.02 -15.32
C ASP A 461 -3.92 6.93 -14.38
N GLY A 462 -4.25 7.27 -13.13
CA GLY A 462 -4.76 6.37 -12.11
C GLY A 462 -3.70 5.49 -11.46
N ILE A 463 -2.40 5.83 -11.59
CA ILE A 463 -1.28 5.19 -10.88
C ILE A 463 -0.74 6.18 -9.85
N TYR A 464 -1.17 6.02 -8.61
CA TYR A 464 -0.68 6.76 -7.46
C TYR A 464 0.70 6.25 -7.06
N SER A 465 1.70 7.12 -6.87
CA SER A 465 3.04 6.68 -6.47
C SER A 465 3.78 7.66 -5.57
N ARG A 466 4.74 7.14 -4.78
CA ARG A 466 5.70 7.89 -3.95
C ARG A 466 6.96 7.09 -3.65
N TYR A 467 8.04 7.77 -3.28
CA TYR A 467 9.26 7.11 -2.81
C TYR A 467 9.06 6.56 -1.39
N LEU A 468 9.61 5.35 -1.18
CA LEU A 468 9.74 4.79 0.15
C LEU A 468 10.75 5.64 0.95
N PRO A 469 10.38 6.24 2.10
CA PRO A 469 11.31 7.01 2.91
C PRO A 469 12.47 6.15 3.43
N THR A 470 13.59 6.79 3.76
CA THR A 470 14.69 6.18 4.51
C THR A 470 14.13 5.51 5.77
N LEU A 471 14.17 4.18 5.85
CA LEU A 471 13.60 3.43 6.96
C LEU A 471 14.56 3.46 8.16
N ARG A 472 14.58 4.60 8.87
CA ARG A 472 15.45 4.91 10.03
C ARG A 472 15.26 3.98 11.26
N GLY A 473 14.50 2.88 11.12
CA GLY A 473 14.14 1.91 12.17
C GLY A 473 14.90 0.58 12.18
N TYR A 474 16.14 0.55 11.64
CA TYR A 474 17.04 -0.62 11.52
C TYR A 474 16.61 -1.72 10.54
N PRO A 475 17.57 -2.46 9.93
CA PRO A 475 17.32 -3.63 9.08
C PRO A 475 16.33 -4.64 9.67
N GLY A 476 15.51 -5.22 8.80
CA GLY A 476 14.45 -6.14 9.19
C GLY A 476 13.37 -6.22 8.12
N ARG A 477 12.30 -6.97 8.41
CA ARG A 477 11.18 -7.16 7.50
C ARG A 477 10.05 -6.18 7.77
N TYR A 478 9.37 -5.74 6.72
CA TYR A 478 8.28 -4.78 6.75
C TYR A 478 7.11 -5.32 5.90
N LEU A 479 5.94 -5.50 6.51
CA LEU A 479 4.71 -5.83 5.78
C LEU A 479 4.17 -4.55 5.12
N LEU A 480 4.03 -4.59 3.79
CA LEU A 480 3.44 -3.53 2.97
C LEU A 480 2.00 -3.90 2.60
N SER A 481 1.07 -3.05 3.02
CA SER A 481 -0.32 -3.02 2.53
C SER A 481 -0.74 -1.59 2.19
N ALA A 482 -1.93 -1.41 1.62
CA ALA A 482 -2.52 -0.10 1.39
C ALA A 482 -4.03 -0.11 1.60
N ASP A 483 -4.53 1.00 2.15
CA ASP A 483 -5.94 1.34 2.25
C ASP A 483 -6.29 2.34 1.13
N ILE A 484 -7.32 2.02 0.34
CA ILE A 484 -7.73 2.81 -0.84
C ILE A 484 -9.22 3.15 -0.70
N ASP A 485 -9.55 4.45 -0.68
CA ASP A 485 -10.91 4.93 -0.49
C ASP A 485 -11.29 6.11 -1.41
N TYR A 486 -12.60 6.33 -1.53
CA TYR A 486 -13.24 7.35 -2.38
C TYR A 486 -13.06 8.82 -1.91
N ASN A 487 -12.12 9.06 -0.98
CA ASN A 487 -11.72 10.34 -0.44
C ASN A 487 -12.90 11.20 0.02
N SER A 488 -13.75 10.60 0.87
CA SER A 488 -14.97 11.23 1.41
C SER A 488 -15.93 11.83 0.36
N GLY A 489 -15.89 11.34 -0.89
CA GLY A 489 -16.72 11.81 -2.00
C GLY A 489 -16.04 12.78 -2.96
N MET A 490 -14.73 13.01 -2.83
CA MET A 490 -13.92 13.78 -3.77
C MET A 490 -13.51 12.97 -5.01
N ALA A 491 -13.38 11.64 -4.90
CA ALA A 491 -12.88 10.81 -5.99
C ALA A 491 -13.77 10.87 -7.26
N VAL A 492 -13.14 10.94 -8.44
CA VAL A 492 -13.83 11.02 -9.74
C VAL A 492 -13.28 10.03 -10.75
N ILE A 493 -14.18 9.35 -11.48
CA ILE A 493 -13.82 8.47 -12.60
C ILE A 493 -13.70 9.34 -13.86
N ALA A 494 -12.48 9.44 -14.40
CA ALA A 494 -12.19 10.24 -15.59
C ALA A 494 -12.37 9.43 -16.87
N LYS A 495 -13.19 9.94 -17.79
CA LYS A 495 -13.42 9.34 -19.12
C LYS A 495 -12.63 10.10 -20.18
N GLY A 496 -11.86 9.34 -20.94
CA GLY A 496 -11.15 9.83 -22.13
C GLY A 496 -12.11 10.40 -23.19
N PRO A 497 -11.59 11.13 -24.18
CA PRO A 497 -12.39 11.71 -25.26
C PRO A 497 -13.24 10.62 -25.95
N PRO A 498 -14.55 10.87 -26.19
CA PRO A 498 -15.42 9.88 -26.82
C PRO A 498 -14.98 9.64 -28.26
N THR A 499 -14.47 8.44 -28.54
CA THR A 499 -14.15 8.00 -29.90
C THR A 499 -15.43 8.03 -30.74
N ARG A 500 -15.53 9.01 -31.65
CA ARG A 500 -16.66 9.11 -32.59
C ARG A 500 -16.64 7.90 -33.51
N HIS A 501 -17.39 6.86 -33.16
CA HIS A 501 -17.59 5.66 -33.97
C HIS A 501 -18.13 6.00 -35.37
N HIS A 502 -17.23 6.27 -36.32
CA HIS A 502 -17.51 6.05 -37.72
C HIS A 502 -17.77 4.55 -37.89
N LYS A 503 -18.89 4.20 -38.54
CA LYS A 503 -19.31 2.81 -38.75
C LYS A 503 -18.49 2.15 -39.87
N GLY A 504 -17.18 2.01 -39.65
CA GLY A 504 -16.29 1.18 -40.44
C GLY A 504 -16.25 -0.26 -39.91
N PRO A 505 -16.08 -1.28 -40.77
CA PRO A 505 -16.08 -2.67 -40.34
C PRO A 505 -14.73 -3.11 -39.75
N SER A 506 -14.76 -3.57 -38.50
CA SER A 506 -13.82 -4.55 -37.92
C SER A 506 -12.31 -4.29 -38.09
N SER A 507 -11.75 -3.41 -37.25
CA SER A 507 -10.34 -3.46 -36.86
C SER A 507 -10.23 -3.22 -35.35
N HIS A 508 -10.08 -4.31 -34.58
CA HIS A 508 -9.61 -4.21 -33.19
C HIS A 508 -8.09 -4.11 -33.19
N LEU A 509 -7.53 -3.33 -32.26
CA LEU A 509 -6.13 -2.88 -32.18
C LEU A 509 -5.77 -1.77 -33.19
N ALA A 510 -4.80 -0.94 -32.78
CA ALA A 510 -4.35 0.30 -33.42
C ALA A 510 -5.40 1.42 -33.57
N HIS A 511 -5.30 2.46 -32.72
CA HIS A 511 -4.92 3.83 -33.15
C HIS A 511 -4.81 4.77 -31.93
N TYR A 512 -3.76 4.59 -31.12
CA TYR A 512 -3.27 5.61 -30.19
C TYR A 512 -2.07 6.40 -30.75
N PHE A 513 -1.52 5.95 -31.88
CA PHE A 513 -0.54 6.69 -32.68
C PHE A 513 -1.01 6.69 -34.14
N GLN A 514 -1.56 7.81 -34.56
CA GLN A 514 -1.64 8.21 -35.96
C GLN A 514 -1.57 9.74 -35.98
N HIS A 515 -0.61 10.29 -36.71
CA HIS A 515 -0.52 11.74 -36.87
C HIS A 515 -1.78 12.23 -37.58
N PRO A 516 -2.48 13.25 -37.07
CA PRO A 516 -3.43 14.00 -37.88
C PRO A 516 -2.69 14.58 -39.08
N ASN A 517 -3.36 14.65 -40.23
CA ASN A 517 -2.86 15.47 -41.32
C ASN A 517 -2.82 16.95 -40.87
N TYR A 518 -1.98 17.69 -41.58
CA TYR A 518 -1.93 19.15 -41.60
C TYR A 518 -3.34 19.76 -41.83
N ASP A 519 -3.51 21.05 -41.52
CA ASP A 519 -4.74 21.87 -41.72
C ASP A 519 -5.90 21.76 -40.71
N SER A 520 -5.63 21.88 -39.40
CA SER A 520 -6.45 22.75 -38.53
C SER A 520 -5.71 23.16 -37.24
N TRP A 521 -5.29 24.43 -37.14
CA TRP A 521 -4.73 25.00 -35.91
C TRP A 521 -5.85 25.45 -34.95
N ASN A 522 -6.15 24.64 -33.92
CA ASN A 522 -6.50 25.05 -32.55
C ASN A 522 -6.91 23.85 -31.67
N SER A 523 -5.94 23.03 -31.29
CA SER A 523 -6.08 22.12 -30.14
C SER A 523 -4.69 21.72 -29.61
N GLU A 524 -4.25 22.36 -28.53
CA GLU A 524 -3.03 22.00 -27.80
C GLU A 524 -3.24 20.68 -27.04
N GLN A 525 -3.03 19.56 -27.72
CA GLN A 525 -3.16 18.23 -27.10
C GLN A 525 -2.02 17.29 -27.49
N THR A 526 -0.80 17.84 -27.48
CA THR A 526 0.43 17.06 -27.41
C THR A 526 0.54 16.36 -26.07
N CYS A 527 0.23 15.06 -26.02
CA CYS A 527 0.44 14.21 -24.84
C CYS A 527 1.95 13.99 -24.59
N CYS A 528 2.61 14.97 -23.96
CA CYS A 528 4.03 14.91 -23.61
C CYS A 528 4.34 14.04 -22.36
N GLY A 529 3.53 13.00 -22.11
CA GLY A 529 3.71 12.07 -20.99
C GLY A 529 3.38 12.62 -19.59
N SER A 530 3.38 13.93 -19.37
CA SER A 530 3.19 14.51 -18.02
C SER A 530 1.75 14.48 -17.48
N ALA A 531 0.75 14.23 -18.34
CA ALA A 531 -0.67 14.17 -17.95
C ALA A 531 -1.51 13.41 -18.99
N ILE A 532 -2.56 12.71 -18.53
CA ILE A 532 -3.63 12.17 -19.39
C ILE A 532 -4.81 13.17 -19.47
N PRO A 533 -5.08 13.76 -20.64
CA PRO A 533 -6.23 14.64 -20.82
C PRO A 533 -7.54 13.83 -20.80
N HIS A 534 -8.46 14.24 -19.93
CA HIS A 534 -9.81 13.69 -19.82
C HIS A 534 -10.84 14.79 -20.12
N VAL A 535 -11.94 14.42 -20.79
CA VAL A 535 -12.94 15.40 -21.26
C VAL A 535 -14.16 15.45 -20.33
N HIS A 536 -14.46 14.34 -19.67
CA HIS A 536 -15.59 14.24 -18.74
C HIS A 536 -15.19 13.43 -17.51
N THR A 537 -15.49 13.93 -16.33
CA THR A 537 -15.43 13.17 -15.08
C THR A 537 -16.84 12.81 -14.60
N ARG A 538 -16.99 11.70 -13.87
CA ARG A 538 -18.16 11.44 -13.01
C ARG A 538 -17.65 11.25 -11.58
N ARG A 539 -18.42 11.64 -10.55
CA ARG A 539 -18.09 11.22 -9.18
C ARG A 539 -18.04 9.69 -9.11
N ALA A 540 -17.05 9.16 -8.39
CA ALA A 540 -17.03 7.76 -8.04
C ALA A 540 -18.16 7.46 -7.04
N PRO A 541 -18.83 6.30 -7.12
CA PRO A 541 -19.60 5.77 -6.01
C PRO A 541 -18.70 5.56 -4.77
N PRO A 542 -19.24 5.55 -3.54
CA PRO A 542 -18.48 5.16 -2.38
C PRO A 542 -17.81 3.79 -2.56
N PHE A 543 -16.50 3.72 -2.30
CA PHE A 543 -15.72 2.48 -2.31
C PHE A 543 -14.67 2.50 -1.20
N LEU A 544 -14.42 1.33 -0.61
CA LEU A 544 -13.27 1.05 0.24
C LEU A 544 -12.61 -0.25 -0.26
N ARG A 545 -11.28 -0.32 -0.19
CA ARG A 545 -10.47 -1.51 -0.48
C ARG A 545 -9.25 -1.58 0.42
N HIS A 546 -8.89 -2.80 0.82
CA HIS A 546 -7.63 -3.13 1.46
C HIS A 546 -6.86 -4.11 0.57
N GLU A 547 -5.61 -3.79 0.24
CA GLU A 547 -4.74 -4.69 -0.53
C GLU A 547 -3.38 -4.86 0.15
N THR A 548 -2.92 -6.11 0.23
CA THR A 548 -1.64 -6.49 0.85
C THR A 548 -0.68 -6.97 -0.23
N TRP A 549 0.47 -6.29 -0.35
CA TRP A 549 1.48 -6.67 -1.33
C TRP A 549 2.34 -7.85 -0.85
N GLY A 550 2.74 -7.82 0.42
CA GLY A 550 3.65 -8.82 1.00
C GLY A 550 4.75 -8.16 1.83
N VAL A 551 5.88 -8.84 1.99
CA VAL A 551 6.97 -8.44 2.89
C VAL A 551 8.18 -7.91 2.14
N LEU A 552 8.60 -6.69 2.47
CA LEU A 552 9.87 -6.08 2.07
C LEU A 552 10.95 -6.47 3.09
N GLU A 553 12.12 -6.89 2.63
CA GLU A 553 13.30 -7.10 3.48
C GLU A 553 14.28 -5.93 3.34
N VAL A 554 14.53 -5.20 4.42
CA VAL A 554 15.47 -4.08 4.46
C VAL A 554 16.78 -4.57 5.04
N VAL A 555 17.86 -4.58 4.25
CA VAL A 555 19.13 -5.23 4.64
C VAL A 555 20.19 -4.27 5.17
N ALA A 556 20.14 -2.99 4.79
CA ALA A 556 21.12 -1.99 5.20
C ALA A 556 20.55 -1.03 6.26
N PRO A 557 21.31 -0.66 7.30
CA PRO A 557 20.92 0.44 8.17
C PRO A 557 20.98 1.78 7.41
N PRO A 558 20.29 2.82 7.89
CA PRO A 558 20.54 4.18 7.40
C PRO A 558 22.02 4.54 7.60
N PRO A 559 22.65 5.28 6.66
CA PRO A 559 24.02 5.72 6.81
C PRO A 559 24.18 6.72 7.96
N SER A 560 25.39 6.84 8.50
CA SER A 560 25.71 7.73 9.63
C SER A 560 25.70 9.23 9.30
N ARG A 561 25.60 9.57 8.01
CA ARG A 561 25.29 10.89 7.46
C ARG A 561 24.25 10.65 6.39
N ASP A 562 23.22 11.49 6.34
CA ASP A 562 22.29 11.49 5.23
C ASP A 562 23.00 11.77 3.88
N ASN A 563 22.48 11.11 2.84
CA ASN A 563 22.98 11.03 1.49
C ASN A 563 21.84 11.01 0.45
N VAL A 564 20.57 11.21 0.86
CA VAL A 564 19.38 11.05 0.02
C VAL A 564 18.86 12.43 -0.38
N PRO A 565 19.18 12.93 -1.58
CA PRO A 565 18.86 14.30 -1.95
C PRO A 565 17.36 14.53 -2.21
N PRO A 566 16.89 15.79 -2.16
CA PRO A 566 15.56 16.17 -2.61
C PRO A 566 15.26 15.77 -4.06
N SER A 567 13.99 15.43 -4.33
CA SER A 567 13.48 15.16 -5.68
C SER A 567 13.67 16.34 -6.63
N ARG A 568 13.74 16.05 -7.93
CA ARG A 568 13.86 17.08 -8.97
C ARG A 568 12.56 17.87 -9.09
N ILE A 569 12.69 19.18 -9.19
CA ILE A 569 11.55 20.07 -9.49
C ILE A 569 11.28 20.02 -11.00
N LEU A 570 10.26 19.29 -11.43
CA LEU A 570 9.96 19.04 -12.85
C LEU A 570 8.72 19.77 -13.38
N ASP A 571 7.99 20.48 -12.51
CA ASP A 571 6.79 21.25 -12.83
C ASP A 571 6.99 22.79 -12.81
N LEU A 572 8.23 23.26 -12.70
CA LEU A 572 8.59 24.68 -12.60
C LEU A 572 8.05 25.47 -13.78
N LYS A 573 7.29 26.53 -13.50
CA LYS A 573 6.78 27.50 -14.48
C LYS A 573 7.13 28.91 -14.03
N VAL A 574 7.22 29.79 -15.02
CA VAL A 574 7.54 31.21 -14.85
C VAL A 574 6.54 32.01 -15.65
N ASP A 575 5.85 32.92 -14.98
CA ASP A 575 4.90 33.85 -15.58
C ASP A 575 5.46 35.27 -15.40
N VAL A 576 5.68 35.98 -16.50
CA VAL A 576 6.23 37.34 -16.50
C VAL A 576 5.10 38.35 -16.38
N ASN A 577 5.27 39.37 -15.54
CA ASN A 577 4.36 40.51 -15.46
C ASN A 577 5.03 41.77 -16.04
N ASP A 578 4.83 41.98 -17.34
CA ASP A 578 5.39 43.09 -18.12
C ASP A 578 5.07 44.49 -17.56
N THR A 579 4.03 44.63 -16.71
CA THR A 579 3.64 45.94 -16.18
C THR A 579 4.51 46.39 -14.99
N VAL A 580 4.95 45.46 -14.15
CA VAL A 580 5.78 45.72 -12.95
C VAL A 580 7.20 45.15 -13.06
N HIS A 581 7.51 44.45 -14.16
CA HIS A 581 8.82 43.86 -14.47
C HIS A 581 9.25 42.78 -13.45
N GLU A 582 8.26 42.07 -12.93
CA GLU A 582 8.43 40.96 -11.99
C GLU A 582 8.18 39.62 -12.67
N ILE A 583 8.87 38.59 -12.18
CA ILE A 583 8.68 37.20 -12.61
C ILE A 583 8.06 36.40 -11.46
N SER A 584 6.92 35.79 -11.71
CA SER A 584 6.26 34.87 -10.77
C SER A 584 6.70 33.45 -11.08
N LEU A 585 7.47 32.86 -10.16
CA LEU A 585 7.94 31.48 -10.22
C LEU A 585 6.93 30.59 -9.47
N ARG A 586 6.55 29.43 -10.03
CA ARG A 586 5.70 28.44 -9.36
C ARG A 586 6.15 27.00 -9.62
N TRP A 587 6.10 26.15 -8.61
CA TRP A 587 6.51 24.74 -8.66
C TRP A 587 5.93 23.95 -7.47
N THR A 588 6.02 22.63 -7.47
CA THR A 588 5.67 21.79 -6.32
C THR A 588 6.90 21.54 -5.44
N ALA A 589 6.78 21.76 -4.13
CA ALA A 589 7.88 21.58 -3.19
C ALA A 589 8.33 20.09 -3.13
N PRO A 590 9.64 19.79 -3.26
CA PRO A 590 10.19 18.46 -3.01
C PRO A 590 10.39 18.24 -1.49
N GLY A 591 10.82 17.03 -1.14
CA GLY A 591 11.16 16.65 0.23
C GLY A 591 12.56 17.06 0.67
N ASP A 592 12.95 16.49 1.79
CA ASP A 592 14.30 16.36 2.31
C ASP A 592 14.88 15.10 1.64
N ASP A 593 14.60 13.90 2.17
CA ASP A 593 14.76 12.60 1.48
C ASP A 593 13.77 12.47 0.29
N TRP A 594 14.20 12.71 -0.95
CA TRP A 594 13.36 12.64 -2.17
C TRP A 594 12.08 13.52 -2.12
N ASP A 595 10.92 12.90 -1.93
CA ASP A 595 9.60 13.51 -1.81
C ASP A 595 9.08 13.47 -0.35
N ASN A 596 9.89 13.03 0.62
CA ASN A 596 9.53 12.93 2.04
C ASN A 596 10.04 14.13 2.84
N GLY A 597 9.25 14.66 3.78
CA GLY A 597 9.70 15.75 4.65
C GLY A 597 9.66 17.13 3.97
N ARG A 598 10.73 17.91 4.12
CA ARG A 598 10.84 19.31 3.67
C ARG A 598 12.32 19.72 3.57
N ALA A 599 12.79 20.05 2.38
CA ALA A 599 14.14 20.57 2.16
C ALA A 599 14.49 21.78 3.06
N HIS A 600 15.78 21.99 3.29
CA HIS A 600 16.28 23.14 4.07
C HIS A 600 16.14 24.46 3.29
N HIS A 601 16.54 24.49 2.02
CA HIS A 601 16.44 25.69 1.17
C HIS A 601 16.39 25.38 -0.33
N TYR A 602 16.12 26.41 -1.13
CA TYR A 602 16.23 26.36 -2.59
C TYR A 602 17.48 27.11 -3.06
N GLU A 603 18.07 26.63 -4.15
CA GLU A 603 18.96 27.42 -5.01
C GLU A 603 18.32 27.58 -6.39
N ALA A 604 18.49 28.74 -7.02
CA ALA A 604 18.06 28.97 -8.40
C ALA A 604 19.13 29.70 -9.20
N VAL A 605 19.20 29.38 -10.49
CA VAL A 605 20.20 29.89 -11.44
C VAL A 605 19.49 30.37 -12.70
N VAL A 606 19.97 31.49 -13.25
CA VAL A 606 19.53 32.04 -14.54
C VAL A 606 20.72 32.23 -15.50
N ALA A 607 20.58 31.81 -16.76
CA ALA A 607 21.65 31.82 -17.76
C ALA A 607 21.11 32.13 -19.18
N PRO A 608 21.93 32.70 -20.09
CA PRO A 608 21.51 33.00 -21.46
C PRO A 608 21.35 31.74 -22.32
N TYR A 609 21.97 30.61 -21.94
CA TYR A 609 21.83 29.33 -22.64
C TYR A 609 21.28 28.23 -21.71
N TRP A 610 20.30 27.46 -22.21
CA TRP A 610 19.69 26.36 -21.44
C TRP A 610 20.70 25.32 -20.95
N ARG A 611 21.82 25.15 -21.65
CA ARG A 611 22.89 24.20 -21.27
C ARG A 611 23.60 24.64 -19.99
N GLU A 612 23.83 25.94 -19.82
CA GLU A 612 24.45 26.53 -18.63
C GLU A 612 23.48 26.47 -17.45
N ALA A 613 22.20 26.82 -17.66
CA ALA A 613 21.15 26.65 -16.65
C ALA A 613 21.04 25.19 -16.19
N ARG A 614 21.04 24.22 -17.13
CA ARG A 614 21.02 22.78 -16.83
C ARG A 614 22.28 22.28 -16.12
N ALA A 615 23.44 22.87 -16.40
CA ALA A 615 24.69 22.61 -15.69
C ALA A 615 24.77 23.33 -14.33
N PHE A 616 23.79 24.18 -14.01
CA PHE A 616 23.77 25.08 -12.85
C PHE A 616 24.94 26.10 -12.84
N GLN A 617 25.38 26.49 -14.04
CA GLN A 617 26.54 27.36 -14.33
C GLN A 617 26.10 28.75 -14.82
N GLY A 618 25.20 29.40 -14.10
CA GLY A 618 24.74 30.76 -14.38
C GLY A 618 24.62 31.59 -13.10
N ASP A 619 24.01 32.77 -13.21
CA ASP A 619 23.90 33.69 -12.09
C ASP A 619 22.87 33.22 -11.08
N ARG A 620 23.23 33.28 -9.78
CA ARG A 620 22.34 32.90 -8.68
C ARG A 620 21.23 33.94 -8.48
N LEU A 621 19.99 33.46 -8.37
CA LEU A 621 18.85 34.28 -7.95
C LEU A 621 18.73 34.29 -6.42
N THR A 622 18.36 35.44 -5.86
CA THR A 622 18.16 35.68 -4.43
C THR A 622 16.70 36.01 -4.13
N GLY A 623 16.30 35.98 -2.86
CA GLY A 623 14.89 36.20 -2.47
C GLY A 623 14.00 34.96 -2.65
N LEU A 624 14.61 33.78 -2.81
CA LEU A 624 13.87 32.51 -2.81
C LEU A 624 13.22 32.27 -1.43
N PRO A 625 12.00 31.73 -1.41
CA PRO A 625 11.24 31.46 -0.18
C PRO A 625 11.77 30.22 0.57
N THR A 626 11.44 30.10 1.85
CA THR A 626 11.68 28.88 2.63
C THR A 626 10.83 27.72 2.08
N PRO A 627 11.39 26.51 1.87
CA PRO A 627 10.61 25.36 1.40
C PRO A 627 9.40 25.03 2.27
N LEU A 628 8.34 24.56 1.62
CA LEU A 628 7.15 24.01 2.26
C LEU A 628 7.26 22.48 2.31
N PRO A 629 6.46 21.77 3.13
CA PRO A 629 6.40 20.31 3.12
C PRO A 629 6.16 19.76 1.71
N ALA A 630 6.76 18.62 1.40
CA ALA A 630 6.71 18.02 0.07
C ALA A 630 5.28 17.85 -0.47
N GLY A 631 5.12 18.02 -1.78
CA GLY A 631 3.81 17.99 -2.45
C GLY A 631 3.00 19.29 -2.33
N THR A 632 3.45 20.27 -1.51
CA THR A 632 2.80 21.58 -1.42
C THR A 632 3.16 22.47 -2.61
N MET A 633 2.17 23.07 -3.27
CA MET A 633 2.39 24.06 -4.33
C MET A 633 3.06 25.31 -3.75
N HIS A 634 4.15 25.73 -4.38
CA HIS A 634 4.96 26.87 -4.01
C HIS A 634 4.89 27.96 -5.08
N ALA A 635 4.76 29.22 -4.66
CA ALA A 635 4.85 30.38 -5.55
C ALA A 635 5.67 31.50 -4.90
N THR A 636 6.46 32.22 -5.70
CA THR A 636 7.16 33.44 -5.29
C THR A 636 7.26 34.42 -6.45
N THR A 637 7.37 35.71 -6.16
CA THR A 637 7.52 36.77 -7.16
C THR A 637 8.86 37.48 -6.93
N LEU A 638 9.67 37.57 -7.98
CA LEU A 638 11.01 38.16 -7.94
C LEU A 638 11.10 39.34 -8.92
N GLN A 639 11.76 40.41 -8.50
CA GLN A 639 12.16 41.51 -9.38
C GLN A 639 13.24 41.03 -10.36
N PHE A 640 13.08 41.31 -11.66
CA PHE A 640 14.00 40.81 -12.71
C PHE A 640 14.55 41.95 -13.56
N THR A 641 15.87 42.07 -13.60
CA THR A 641 16.59 43.24 -14.14
C THR A 641 17.24 43.02 -15.51
N ARG A 642 16.92 41.90 -16.18
CA ARG A 642 17.49 41.51 -17.48
C ARG A 642 16.38 41.55 -18.52
N TYR A 643 16.58 42.36 -19.56
CA TYR A 643 15.49 42.79 -20.44
C TYR A 643 15.84 42.59 -21.92
N GLU A 644 14.83 42.42 -22.77
CA GLU A 644 14.90 42.20 -24.23
C GLU A 644 15.62 40.91 -24.68
N GLU A 645 16.08 40.08 -23.75
CA GLU A 645 16.84 38.85 -24.00
C GLU A 645 16.10 37.61 -23.47
N LEU A 646 16.33 36.46 -24.12
CA LEU A 646 15.77 35.17 -23.69
C LEU A 646 16.68 34.52 -22.64
N TRP A 647 16.14 34.31 -21.44
CA TRP A 647 16.84 33.71 -20.31
C TRP A 647 16.27 32.34 -19.96
N TYR A 648 17.12 31.46 -19.44
CA TYR A 648 16.77 30.13 -18.98
C TYR A 648 16.99 30.02 -17.48
N LEU A 649 15.97 29.54 -16.75
CA LEU A 649 15.92 29.52 -15.29
C LEU A 649 15.72 28.08 -14.79
N CYS A 650 16.53 27.68 -13.80
CA CYS A 650 16.40 26.41 -13.09
C CYS A 650 16.33 26.64 -11.58
N VAL A 651 15.53 25.84 -10.88
CA VAL A 651 15.46 25.77 -9.42
C VAL A 651 15.82 24.35 -8.97
N ARG A 652 16.53 24.21 -7.84
CA ARG A 652 16.74 22.94 -7.13
C ARG A 652 16.59 23.14 -5.63
N ALA A 653 16.26 22.08 -4.92
CA ALA A 653 16.25 22.06 -3.46
C ALA A 653 17.54 21.45 -2.89
N VAL A 654 17.82 21.77 -1.62
CA VAL A 654 18.96 21.26 -0.85
C VAL A 654 18.48 20.94 0.57
N ASP A 655 18.81 19.74 1.05
CA ASP A 655 18.44 19.22 2.38
C ASP A 655 19.28 19.83 3.53
N GLU A 656 19.04 19.39 4.77
CA GLU A 656 19.82 19.82 5.95
C GLU A 656 21.26 19.27 6.00
N ALA A 657 21.54 18.16 5.31
CA ALA A 657 22.86 17.55 5.24
C ALA A 657 23.75 18.13 4.12
N GLY A 658 23.19 18.97 3.25
CA GLY A 658 23.84 19.63 2.13
C GLY A 658 23.86 18.82 0.83
N ASN A 659 23.08 17.74 0.69
CA ASN A 659 22.92 17.11 -0.62
C ASN A 659 21.95 17.92 -1.48
N THR A 660 22.27 18.03 -2.78
CA THR A 660 21.52 18.89 -3.70
C THR A 660 20.64 18.03 -4.59
N GLY A 661 19.35 18.32 -4.66
CA GLY A 661 18.46 17.76 -5.66
C GLY A 661 19.00 18.01 -7.07
N ALA A 662 18.85 17.03 -7.96
CA ALA A 662 19.32 17.17 -9.34
C ALA A 662 18.51 18.26 -10.08
N VAL A 663 19.12 18.86 -11.10
CA VAL A 663 18.45 19.91 -11.89
C VAL A 663 17.27 19.28 -12.65
N GLY A 664 16.07 19.82 -12.41
CA GLY A 664 14.83 19.35 -12.99
C GLY A 664 14.51 20.00 -14.35
N ASN A 665 13.31 20.55 -14.51
CA ASN A 665 12.95 21.20 -15.76
C ASN A 665 13.53 22.62 -15.87
N ILE A 666 13.63 23.11 -17.10
CA ILE A 666 14.20 24.43 -17.42
C ILE A 666 13.04 25.31 -17.85
N ALA A 667 12.80 26.40 -17.13
CA ALA A 667 11.89 27.44 -17.59
C ALA A 667 12.63 28.39 -18.53
N ALA A 668 11.92 28.96 -19.50
CA ALA A 668 12.41 30.03 -20.35
C ALA A 668 11.56 31.28 -20.13
N LEU A 669 12.21 32.44 -20.05
CA LEU A 669 11.54 33.73 -19.86
C LEU A 669 12.19 34.81 -20.72
N TRP A 670 11.38 35.79 -21.12
CA TRP A 670 11.79 37.02 -21.79
C TRP A 670 11.02 38.15 -21.13
N VAL A 671 11.67 39.27 -20.82
CA VAL A 671 11.05 40.40 -20.12
C VAL A 671 11.32 41.67 -20.94
N PRO A 672 10.31 42.48 -21.29
CA PRO A 672 10.52 43.72 -22.03
C PRO A 672 11.28 44.76 -21.20
N ARG A 673 11.91 45.74 -21.86
CA ARG A 673 12.51 46.90 -21.18
C ARG A 673 11.41 47.83 -20.64
N PRO A 674 11.60 48.43 -19.44
CA PRO A 674 10.76 49.52 -18.98
C PRO A 674 10.70 50.67 -20.02
N PRO A 675 9.52 51.27 -20.26
CA PRO A 675 9.38 52.35 -21.23
C PRO A 675 10.21 53.57 -20.82
N THR A 676 11.23 53.90 -21.60
CA THR A 676 12.13 55.03 -21.32
C THR A 676 11.42 56.35 -21.61
N THR A 677 11.03 57.07 -20.56
CA THR A 677 10.48 58.43 -20.68
C THR A 677 11.56 59.39 -21.19
N TYR A 678 11.46 59.79 -22.46
CA TYR A 678 12.28 60.87 -23.02
C TYR A 678 11.70 62.23 -22.62
N GLU A 679 12.48 63.06 -21.91
CA GLU A 679 12.10 64.46 -21.71
C GLU A 679 12.14 65.23 -23.03
N ILE A 680 10.99 65.70 -23.50
CA ILE A 680 10.91 66.58 -24.66
C ILE A 680 11.29 68.00 -24.22
N THR A 681 12.60 68.32 -24.29
CA THR A 681 13.13 69.65 -24.00
C THR A 681 12.65 70.66 -25.05
N THR A 682 11.43 71.18 -24.88
CA THR A 682 10.77 72.06 -25.85
C THR A 682 11.47 73.42 -25.90
N ARG A 683 12.37 73.60 -26.86
CA ARG A 683 13.18 74.81 -27.02
C ARG A 683 12.37 75.93 -27.67
N THR A 684 11.76 76.78 -26.85
CA THR A 684 10.92 77.91 -27.30
C THR A 684 11.68 78.85 -28.24
N GLN A 685 11.18 79.04 -29.46
CA GLN A 685 11.53 80.17 -30.32
C GLN A 685 10.38 81.20 -30.33
N PRO A 686 10.67 82.51 -30.52
CA PRO A 686 9.65 83.55 -30.49
C PRO A 686 8.69 83.46 -31.68
N ALA A 687 7.42 83.78 -31.46
CA ALA A 687 6.41 83.78 -32.51
C ALA A 687 6.61 84.93 -33.52
N LEU A 688 6.39 84.64 -34.80
CA LEU A 688 6.15 85.62 -35.85
C LEU A 688 4.69 85.51 -36.31
N THR A 689 4.02 86.64 -36.41
CA THR A 689 2.58 86.73 -36.70
C THR A 689 2.30 86.77 -38.20
N THR A 690 1.14 86.22 -38.62
CA THR A 690 0.30 86.73 -39.73
C THR A 690 -1.10 86.14 -39.58
N SER A 691 -2.13 86.91 -39.93
CA SER A 691 -3.55 86.55 -39.83
C SER A 691 -4.09 85.84 -41.08
N GLY A 692 -5.07 84.95 -40.90
CA GLY A 692 -5.80 84.33 -42.01
C GLY A 692 -7.07 83.61 -41.52
N ASN A 693 -8.24 84.24 -41.71
CA ASN A 693 -9.53 83.61 -41.41
C ASN A 693 -10.00 82.79 -42.62
N TYR A 694 -10.13 81.47 -42.46
CA TYR A 694 -10.90 80.61 -43.37
C TYR A 694 -11.68 79.59 -42.54
N THR A 695 -13.02 79.66 -42.61
CA THR A 695 -13.90 78.64 -42.03
C THR A 695 -14.31 77.64 -43.09
N LEU A 696 -14.04 76.36 -42.88
CA LEU A 696 -14.68 75.27 -43.60
C LEU A 696 -14.79 74.02 -42.71
N THR A 697 -15.78 73.19 -43.01
CA THR A 697 -16.36 72.19 -42.12
C THR A 697 -15.71 70.82 -42.21
N SER A 698 -15.69 70.10 -41.08
CA SER A 698 -15.79 68.63 -41.09
C SER A 698 -16.50 68.16 -39.82
N GLU A 699 -17.46 67.25 -39.97
CA GLU A 699 -17.95 66.44 -38.85
C GLU A 699 -16.89 65.40 -38.49
N LEU A 700 -16.70 65.12 -37.21
CA LEU A 700 -15.97 63.93 -36.78
C LEU A 700 -16.63 63.36 -35.52
N GLY A 701 -17.05 62.10 -35.58
CA GLY A 701 -17.74 61.42 -34.48
C GLY A 701 -16.80 60.56 -33.61
N SER A 702 -17.31 60.19 -32.43
CA SER A 702 -16.82 59.08 -31.59
C SER A 702 -15.36 59.12 -31.12
N GLY A 703 -15.13 59.73 -29.96
CA GLY A 703 -13.84 59.64 -29.24
C GLY A 703 -13.94 60.09 -27.78
N ARG A 704 -14.55 59.28 -26.91
CA ARG A 704 -14.61 59.57 -25.46
C ARG A 704 -13.22 59.34 -24.81
N PRO A 705 -12.63 60.33 -24.12
CA PRO A 705 -11.58 60.03 -23.14
C PRO A 705 -12.20 59.30 -21.94
N VAL A 706 -11.48 58.31 -21.40
CA VAL A 706 -11.87 57.62 -20.16
C VAL A 706 -11.43 58.48 -18.98
N GLY A 707 -12.40 59.04 -18.24
CA GLY A 707 -12.14 59.69 -16.96
C GLY A 707 -11.84 58.64 -15.87
N VAL A 708 -10.87 58.93 -15.01
CA VAL A 708 -10.66 58.17 -13.77
C VAL A 708 -11.89 58.37 -12.87
N MET A 709 -12.44 57.29 -12.31
CA MET A 709 -13.59 57.38 -11.42
C MET A 709 -13.18 57.98 -10.08
N GLU A 710 -13.54 59.25 -9.87
CA GLU A 710 -13.59 59.87 -8.55
C GLU A 710 -14.85 59.35 -7.83
N LEU A 711 -14.66 58.44 -6.87
CA LEU A 711 -15.75 57.82 -6.11
C LEU A 711 -16.54 58.88 -5.34
N GLN A 712 -17.87 58.90 -5.54
CA GLN A 712 -18.71 59.89 -4.86
C GLN A 712 -19.02 59.44 -3.43
N LEU A 713 -19.30 60.41 -2.56
CA LEU A 713 -19.51 60.16 -1.13
C LEU A 713 -20.65 59.17 -0.84
N GLU A 714 -21.60 59.09 -1.77
CA GLU A 714 -22.75 58.19 -1.75
C GLU A 714 -22.33 56.71 -1.95
N ASP A 715 -21.37 56.43 -2.84
CA ASP A 715 -20.83 55.08 -3.06
C ASP A 715 -20.13 54.55 -1.80
N VAL A 716 -19.35 55.43 -1.14
CA VAL A 716 -18.63 55.11 0.10
C VAL A 716 -19.61 54.78 1.23
N ALA A 717 -20.73 55.50 1.32
CA ALA A 717 -21.78 55.21 2.29
C ALA A 717 -22.46 53.85 2.04
N VAL A 718 -22.69 53.46 0.78
CA VAL A 718 -23.24 52.15 0.42
C VAL A 718 -22.26 51.02 0.75
N ILE A 719 -20.96 51.19 0.51
CA ILE A 719 -19.92 50.21 0.84
C ILE A 719 -19.82 50.01 2.36
N LEU A 720 -19.75 51.10 3.13
CA LEU A 720 -19.70 51.04 4.60
C LEU A 720 -20.98 50.45 5.21
N GLY A 721 -22.15 50.80 4.67
CA GLY A 721 -23.43 50.21 5.05
C GLY A 721 -23.50 48.70 4.77
N SER A 722 -22.93 48.26 3.64
CA SER A 722 -22.87 46.83 3.27
C SER A 722 -21.97 46.03 4.21
N ILE A 723 -20.79 46.57 4.56
CA ILE A 723 -19.86 45.94 5.51
C ILE A 723 -20.49 45.88 6.92
N GLY A 724 -21.12 46.97 7.37
CA GLY A 724 -21.84 47.01 8.65
C GLY A 724 -22.99 46.00 8.71
N GLY A 725 -23.80 45.92 7.66
CA GLY A 725 -24.88 44.95 7.54
C GLY A 725 -24.38 43.50 7.57
N PHE A 726 -23.29 43.19 6.87
CA PHE A 726 -22.66 41.87 6.90
C PHE A 726 -22.16 41.50 8.30
N LEU A 727 -21.51 42.42 9.01
CA LEU A 727 -21.05 42.20 10.39
C LEU A 727 -22.21 41.98 11.36
N VAL A 728 -23.34 42.68 11.19
CA VAL A 728 -24.56 42.43 11.99
C VAL A 728 -25.14 41.05 11.70
N VAL A 729 -25.19 40.62 10.44
CA VAL A 729 -25.65 39.26 10.07
C VAL A 729 -24.74 38.18 10.67
N VAL A 730 -23.41 38.38 10.65
CA VAL A 730 -22.45 37.47 11.29
C VAL A 730 -22.64 37.45 12.81
N ALA A 731 -22.85 38.60 13.46
CA ALA A 731 -23.10 38.67 14.89
C ALA A 731 -24.43 37.97 15.29
N VAL A 732 -25.49 38.13 14.50
CA VAL A 732 -26.77 37.43 14.70
C VAL A 732 -26.62 35.93 14.48
N LEU A 733 -25.84 35.49 13.49
CA LEU A 733 -25.55 34.07 13.28
C LEU A 733 -24.78 33.47 14.46
N VAL A 734 -23.69 34.09 14.91
CA VAL A 734 -22.90 33.64 16.08
C VAL A 734 -23.76 33.64 17.35
N GLY A 735 -24.57 34.68 17.57
CA GLY A 735 -25.52 34.72 18.68
C GLY A 735 -26.56 33.60 18.61
N SER A 736 -27.11 33.31 17.43
CA SER A 736 -28.09 32.22 17.24
C SER A 736 -27.48 30.82 17.47
N VAL A 737 -26.19 30.64 17.19
CA VAL A 737 -25.46 29.40 17.49
C VAL A 737 -25.26 29.27 19.00
N MET A 738 -24.81 30.32 19.70
CA MET A 738 -24.65 30.27 21.16
C MET A 738 -25.99 30.08 21.90
N VAL A 739 -27.07 30.71 21.45
CA VAL A 739 -28.42 30.50 22.01
C VAL A 739 -28.90 29.05 21.77
N LYS A 740 -28.56 28.43 20.63
CA LYS A 740 -28.86 27.00 20.38
C LYS A 740 -28.07 26.02 21.27
N SER A 741 -26.95 26.44 21.85
CA SER A 741 -26.21 25.66 22.85
C SER A 741 -26.66 25.94 24.29
N GLY A 742 -27.67 26.80 24.50
CA GLY A 742 -27.91 27.47 25.78
C GLY A 742 -29.34 27.44 26.32
N SER A 743 -30.16 26.43 26.03
CA SER A 743 -31.36 26.14 26.86
C SER A 743 -31.91 24.72 26.72
N VAL A 744 -31.95 23.99 27.83
CA VAL A 744 -32.95 22.96 28.13
C VAL A 744 -33.34 23.14 29.60
N GLY A 745 -34.61 23.42 29.88
CA GLY A 745 -35.15 23.49 31.24
C GLY A 745 -35.11 24.87 31.90
N LEU A 746 -36.18 25.63 31.72
CA LEU A 746 -36.69 26.56 32.73
C LEU A 746 -38.08 26.08 33.15
N GLU A 747 -38.33 26.04 34.46
CA GLU A 747 -39.67 26.02 35.04
C GLU A 747 -39.70 27.04 36.19
N GLU A 748 -40.88 27.53 36.56
CA GLU A 748 -41.05 28.86 37.18
C GLU A 748 -40.87 28.90 38.70
N GLY A 749 -40.49 30.07 39.25
CA GLY A 749 -40.46 30.31 40.69
C GLY A 749 -40.03 31.73 41.07
N GLY A 750 -40.98 32.57 41.52
CA GLY A 750 -40.85 34.02 41.71
C GLY A 750 -39.67 34.53 42.56
N GLY A 751 -39.27 35.79 42.32
CA GLY A 751 -38.17 36.46 43.01
C GLY A 751 -38.60 37.64 43.91
N SER A 752 -37.66 38.15 44.71
CA SER A 752 -37.77 39.44 45.42
C SER A 752 -36.39 39.98 45.87
N HIS A 753 -36.42 41.18 46.46
CA HIS A 753 -35.31 42.12 46.69
C HIS A 753 -34.26 41.77 47.77
N GLU A 754 -33.04 42.27 47.53
CA GLU A 754 -32.11 43.00 48.44
C GLU A 754 -31.58 42.46 49.80
N SER A 755 -30.34 42.91 50.08
CA SER A 755 -29.75 43.29 51.38
C SER A 755 -28.91 42.27 52.21
N LEU A 756 -27.59 42.55 52.21
CA LEU A 756 -26.65 42.74 53.35
C LEU A 756 -26.54 41.74 54.54
N ASP A 757 -25.26 41.45 54.84
CA ASP A 757 -24.63 41.30 56.16
C ASP A 757 -25.04 40.21 57.19
N SER A 758 -24.27 39.12 57.11
CA SER A 758 -23.30 38.71 58.16
C SER A 758 -23.69 37.77 59.33
N VAL A 759 -22.64 37.21 59.97
CA VAL A 759 -22.56 36.62 61.34
C VAL A 759 -23.14 35.19 61.61
N VAL A 760 -22.21 34.21 61.53
CA VAL A 760 -21.85 33.19 62.58
C VAL A 760 -22.82 32.03 62.99
N LYS A 761 -22.26 30.80 62.84
CA LYS A 761 -22.47 29.50 63.57
C LYS A 761 -23.69 28.56 63.32
N GLU A 762 -23.30 27.31 63.00
CA GLU A 762 -23.77 26.01 63.56
C GLU A 762 -25.21 25.49 63.33
N CYS A 763 -25.34 24.63 62.31
CA CYS A 763 -25.80 23.22 62.34
C CYS A 763 -27.09 22.82 63.11
N PRO A 764 -27.97 21.98 62.52
CA PRO A 764 -27.61 20.57 62.20
C PRO A 764 -28.20 19.95 60.91
N ASP A 765 -27.61 18.80 60.50
CA ASP A 765 -28.16 17.59 59.83
C ASP A 765 -29.29 17.69 58.75
N ALA A 766 -29.27 16.95 57.62
CA ALA A 766 -28.53 15.73 57.26
C ALA A 766 -28.48 15.45 55.73
N SER A 767 -27.43 14.77 55.25
CA SER A 767 -27.34 13.95 54.01
C SER A 767 -27.60 14.65 52.65
N ARG A 768 -27.00 14.28 51.50
CA ARG A 768 -26.46 12.97 51.11
C ARG A 768 -25.51 13.06 49.88
N ASP A 769 -24.50 12.17 49.85
CA ASP A 769 -23.73 11.64 48.71
C ASP A 769 -23.39 12.56 47.50
N GLY A 770 -22.22 13.21 47.54
CA GLY A 770 -21.51 13.73 46.35
C GLY A 770 -20.15 13.05 46.16
N ARG A 771 -19.81 12.60 44.95
CA ARG A 771 -18.51 11.95 44.66
C ARG A 771 -17.39 13.00 44.48
N PRO A 772 -16.16 12.77 44.98
CA PRO A 772 -15.04 13.66 44.72
C PRO A 772 -14.61 13.63 43.24
N LEU A 773 -14.34 14.80 42.67
CA LEU A 773 -13.73 14.94 41.34
C LEU A 773 -12.24 14.56 41.39
N SER A 774 -11.68 14.16 40.25
CA SER A 774 -10.25 13.83 40.16
C SER A 774 -9.35 15.08 40.31
N PRO A 775 -8.09 14.94 40.74
CA PRO A 775 -7.15 16.08 40.83
C PRO A 775 -6.99 16.83 39.51
N VAL A 776 -6.95 16.10 38.39
CA VAL A 776 -6.82 16.66 37.02
C VAL A 776 -8.01 17.55 36.63
N GLN A 777 -9.18 17.35 37.25
CA GLN A 777 -10.40 18.12 37.00
C GLN A 777 -10.66 19.24 38.02
N SER A 778 -9.77 19.41 39.01
CA SER A 778 -9.96 20.37 40.12
C SER A 778 -8.75 21.27 40.38
N TRP A 779 -7.59 20.99 39.77
CA TRP A 779 -6.35 21.75 39.95
C TRP A 779 -6.08 22.70 38.78
N GLY A 780 -5.64 23.92 39.09
CA GLY A 780 -5.19 24.87 38.08
C GLY A 780 -3.91 24.41 37.37
N ALA A 781 -3.69 24.87 36.15
CA ALA A 781 -2.54 24.48 35.32
C ALA A 781 -1.19 24.65 36.04
N THR A 782 -1.02 25.74 36.81
CA THR A 782 0.18 26.00 37.63
C THR A 782 0.42 24.92 38.68
N THR A 783 -0.63 24.42 39.33
CA THR A 783 -0.56 23.38 40.36
C THR A 783 -0.25 22.00 39.75
N LEU A 784 -0.78 21.73 38.56
CA LEU A 784 -0.45 20.51 37.80
C LEU A 784 1.02 20.52 37.33
N LEU A 785 1.52 21.68 36.87
CA LEU A 785 2.93 21.84 36.49
C LEU A 785 3.85 21.66 37.71
N GLN A 786 3.53 22.28 38.84
CA GLN A 786 4.31 22.20 40.07
C GLN A 786 4.35 20.77 40.66
N GLU A 787 3.26 19.99 40.55
CA GLU A 787 3.24 18.57 40.93
C GLU A 787 4.01 17.68 39.94
N HIS A 788 4.06 18.04 38.64
CA HIS A 788 4.89 17.36 37.65
C HIS A 788 6.38 17.56 37.94
N GLU A 789 6.80 18.81 38.18
CA GLU A 789 8.17 19.16 38.59
C GLU A 789 8.56 18.47 39.91
N ARG A 790 7.66 18.46 40.91
CA ARG A 790 7.86 17.76 42.19
C ARG A 790 7.99 16.23 42.05
N ARG A 791 7.51 15.63 40.97
CA ARG A 791 7.69 14.18 40.69
C ARG A 791 9.00 13.89 39.97
N LEU A 792 9.52 14.84 39.19
CA LEU A 792 10.79 14.70 38.47
C LEU A 792 12.02 14.91 39.38
N SER A 793 11.90 15.68 40.46
CA SER A 793 13.03 16.00 41.36
C SER A 793 13.42 14.91 42.37
N VAL A 794 12.73 13.76 42.39
CA VAL A 794 12.81 12.76 43.50
C VAL A 794 13.84 11.64 43.24
N HIS A 795 14.68 11.71 42.19
CA HIS A 795 15.63 10.65 41.82
C HIS A 795 17.10 11.11 41.69
N SER A 796 17.60 11.92 42.63
CA SER A 796 19.05 12.18 42.75
C SER A 796 19.52 12.59 44.17
N GLY A 797 20.28 11.71 44.84
CA GLY A 797 21.30 12.09 45.84
C GLY A 797 20.89 12.18 47.32
N GLY A 798 21.09 11.11 48.10
CA GLY A 798 20.75 11.02 49.53
C GLY A 798 21.73 11.63 50.55
N ALA A 799 21.50 11.30 51.82
CA ALA A 799 22.33 11.59 53.01
C ALA A 799 22.16 10.44 54.04
N ALA A 800 22.96 10.41 55.12
CA ALA A 800 23.07 9.29 56.08
C ALA A 800 23.01 9.74 57.55
N ASP A 801 22.83 8.81 58.51
CA ASP A 801 23.69 8.72 59.72
C ASP A 801 23.56 7.41 60.54
N GLU A 802 24.35 7.31 61.63
CA GLU A 802 24.59 6.26 62.67
C GLU A 802 23.46 5.24 63.04
N GLY A 803 23.70 4.06 63.64
CA GLY A 803 24.84 3.58 64.46
C GLY A 803 24.88 2.04 64.74
N PRO A 804 25.62 1.54 65.77
CA PRO A 804 26.45 0.31 65.61
C PRO A 804 26.10 -0.94 66.45
N LEU A 805 26.72 -2.10 66.13
CA LEU A 805 26.93 -3.24 67.05
C LEU A 805 28.08 -4.22 66.65
N HIS A 806 29.17 -4.19 67.42
CA HIS A 806 30.23 -5.21 67.70
C HIS A 806 30.79 -6.21 66.64
N ALA A 807 32.13 -6.35 66.66
CA ALA A 807 32.93 -7.43 66.04
C ALA A 807 33.40 -8.50 67.08
N PRO A 808 34.05 -9.63 66.71
CA PRO A 808 35.51 -9.61 66.39
C PRO A 808 36.01 -10.60 65.28
N PHE A 809 37.33 -10.48 64.99
CA PHE A 809 38.25 -11.30 64.16
C PHE A 809 38.47 -12.76 64.66
N PRO A 810 39.27 -13.66 64.02
CA PRO A 810 40.24 -13.53 62.88
C PRO A 810 39.89 -14.41 61.63
N ASP A 811 40.71 -14.68 60.58
CA ASP A 811 42.16 -14.98 60.54
C ASP A 811 42.84 -14.95 59.12
N VAL A 812 44.17 -15.10 59.08
CA VAL A 812 45.12 -15.39 57.96
C VAL A 812 45.50 -14.26 56.95
N THR A 813 46.42 -13.42 57.42
CA THR A 813 47.64 -12.85 56.77
C THR A 813 48.02 -13.08 55.27
N VAL A 814 48.39 -11.96 54.60
CA VAL A 814 49.63 -11.73 53.75
C VAL A 814 49.74 -12.51 52.41
N THR A 815 50.27 -12.07 51.24
CA THR A 815 51.29 -11.11 50.67
C THR A 815 50.70 -10.47 49.36
N ASP A 816 51.29 -9.68 48.42
CA ASP A 816 52.41 -8.71 48.21
C ASP A 816 52.24 -8.08 46.78
N TYR A 817 52.95 -7.06 46.23
CA TYR A 817 53.66 -5.86 46.76
C TYR A 817 53.93 -4.83 45.61
N ARG A 818 53.10 -3.78 45.49
CA ARG A 818 53.33 -2.39 44.98
C ARG A 818 53.87 -2.04 43.55
N PRO A 819 53.72 -0.75 43.09
CA PRO A 819 54.01 -0.26 41.73
C PRO A 819 54.96 0.98 41.63
N ALA A 820 55.12 1.55 40.43
CA ALA A 820 55.73 2.87 40.10
C ALA A 820 55.08 3.43 38.79
N THR A 821 54.47 4.63 38.75
CA THR A 821 54.97 5.99 38.36
C THR A 821 55.58 6.12 36.95
N GLY A 822 55.47 7.23 36.20
CA GLY A 822 54.98 8.60 36.49
C GLY A 822 54.25 9.30 35.30
N ALA A 823 54.36 10.63 35.17
CA ALA A 823 53.43 11.48 34.37
C ALA A 823 54.09 12.67 33.62
N VAL A 824 53.26 13.59 33.07
CA VAL A 824 53.49 15.02 32.70
C VAL A 824 53.43 15.39 31.18
N GLU A 825 52.60 16.42 30.87
CA GLU A 825 52.41 17.22 29.62
C GLU A 825 53.52 18.31 29.45
N PRO A 826 53.66 19.19 28.39
CA PRO A 826 52.60 19.80 27.56
C PRO A 826 52.93 20.34 26.13
N SER A 827 51.96 21.09 25.56
CA SER A 827 52.12 22.35 24.78
C SER A 827 52.16 22.35 23.23
N VAL A 828 52.04 23.57 22.68
CA VAL A 828 51.61 23.96 21.31
C VAL A 828 52.66 24.87 20.66
N TYR A 829 52.90 24.81 19.34
CA TYR A 829 53.12 25.98 18.44
C TYR A 829 53.30 25.60 16.94
N LEU A 830 53.02 26.55 16.04
CA LEU A 830 53.33 26.65 14.60
C LEU A 830 54.29 27.88 14.38
N PRO A 831 54.77 28.33 13.18
CA PRO A 831 54.59 27.88 11.77
C PRO A 831 55.92 27.85 10.93
N CYS A 832 55.82 27.94 9.59
CA CYS A 832 56.82 28.45 8.60
C CYS A 832 58.01 27.53 8.14
N GLN A 833 58.56 27.60 6.90
CA GLN A 833 58.11 28.16 5.58
C GLN A 833 59.10 27.76 4.43
N HIS A 834 58.62 27.56 3.17
CA HIS A 834 59.35 27.47 1.86
C HIS A 834 60.51 26.42 1.74
N GLU A 835 60.92 25.83 0.60
CA GLU A 835 60.49 25.71 -0.82
C GLU A 835 61.14 24.39 -1.39
N GLU A 836 61.13 23.93 -2.66
CA GLU A 836 60.79 24.44 -4.01
C GLU A 836 60.46 23.22 -4.94
N ALA A 837 60.17 23.48 -6.23
CA ALA A 837 60.23 22.58 -7.40
C ALA A 837 59.10 21.55 -7.62
N ALA A 838 58.82 21.28 -8.90
CA ALA A 838 57.60 20.59 -9.36
C ALA A 838 57.84 19.54 -10.47
N CYS A 839 56.85 18.65 -10.66
CA CYS A 839 56.60 17.97 -11.94
C CYS A 839 55.16 17.43 -12.03
N HIS A 840 54.60 17.39 -13.25
CA HIS A 840 53.30 16.75 -13.55
C HIS A 840 53.46 15.25 -13.85
N CYS A 841 52.41 14.47 -13.61
CA CYS A 841 52.05 13.30 -14.43
C CYS A 841 50.55 13.01 -14.33
N ALA A 842 49.98 12.33 -15.34
CA ALA A 842 48.54 12.12 -15.50
C ALA A 842 48.14 10.62 -15.47
N VAL A 843 46.83 10.36 -15.36
CA VAL A 843 46.24 9.01 -15.22
C VAL A 843 45.88 8.41 -16.58
N PRO A 844 46.21 7.13 -16.87
CA PRO A 844 45.73 6.41 -18.04
C PRO A 844 44.38 5.70 -17.79
N GLY A 845 43.54 5.60 -18.82
CA GLY A 845 42.30 4.81 -18.82
C GLY A 845 42.44 3.42 -19.49
N PRO A 846 41.39 2.58 -19.46
CA PRO A 846 41.38 1.25 -20.08
C PRO A 846 40.84 1.26 -21.52
N ASP A 847 41.37 0.38 -22.38
CA ASP A 847 41.04 0.29 -23.81
C ASP A 847 40.42 -1.06 -24.22
N TYR A 848 39.80 -1.10 -25.41
CA TYR A 848 39.00 -2.24 -25.93
C TYR A 848 39.71 -3.08 -27.02
N THR A 849 39.62 -4.41 -26.94
CA THR A 849 39.56 -5.38 -28.08
C THR A 849 39.02 -6.72 -27.54
N SER A 850 38.03 -7.46 -28.07
CA SER A 850 37.57 -7.80 -29.44
C SER A 850 38.38 -8.89 -30.17
N TYR A 851 37.80 -10.08 -30.39
CA TYR A 851 37.78 -10.85 -31.67
C TYR A 851 36.91 -12.12 -31.52
N ALA A 852 36.63 -12.85 -32.61
CA ALA A 852 35.64 -13.95 -32.66
C ALA A 852 35.93 -15.03 -33.74
N ALA A 853 35.14 -16.12 -33.68
CA ALA A 853 34.74 -17.07 -34.75
C ALA A 853 35.35 -18.50 -34.82
N ALA A 854 34.43 -19.48 -35.02
CA ALA A 854 34.58 -20.86 -35.56
C ALA A 854 35.48 -21.87 -34.79
N TRP A 855 35.29 -23.20 -34.83
CA TRP A 855 34.79 -24.12 -35.87
C TRP A 855 33.92 -25.31 -35.33
N ASP A 856 33.64 -26.31 -36.18
CA ASP A 856 32.55 -27.31 -36.10
C ASP A 856 32.74 -28.59 -35.23
N GLU A 857 31.64 -29.36 -35.17
CA GLU A 857 31.43 -30.79 -34.84
C GLU A 857 32.35 -31.80 -35.62
N PRO A 858 32.39 -33.16 -35.40
CA PRO A 858 31.25 -34.05 -35.02
C PRO A 858 31.50 -35.37 -34.21
N LEU A 859 30.36 -35.98 -33.80
CA LEU A 859 29.95 -37.42 -33.73
C LEU A 859 30.90 -38.64 -33.57
N THR A 860 30.33 -39.68 -32.91
CA THR A 860 30.70 -41.14 -32.85
C THR A 860 32.00 -41.55 -32.12
N GLY A 861 32.13 -42.76 -31.52
CA GLY A 861 31.20 -43.88 -31.30
C GLY A 861 31.93 -45.19 -30.90
N HIS A 862 31.19 -46.27 -30.55
CA HIS A 862 31.68 -47.67 -30.35
C HIS A 862 32.62 -47.93 -29.12
N LEU A 863 32.83 -49.15 -28.56
CA LEU A 863 32.28 -50.52 -28.75
C LEU A 863 32.59 -51.46 -27.54
N LEU A 864 31.87 -52.62 -27.44
CA LEU A 864 32.21 -53.87 -26.70
C LEU A 864 32.28 -53.86 -25.14
N SER A 865 32.17 -54.98 -24.39
CA SER A 865 31.35 -56.22 -24.56
C SER A 865 31.45 -57.17 -23.34
N ARG A 866 30.37 -57.96 -23.07
CA ARG A 866 30.35 -59.29 -22.39
C ARG A 866 30.79 -59.37 -20.89
N ALA A 867 30.38 -60.35 -20.08
CA ALA A 867 29.21 -61.28 -20.11
C ALA A 867 29.09 -62.12 -18.81
N ARG A 868 27.86 -62.52 -18.43
CA ARG A 868 27.50 -63.70 -17.56
C ARG A 868 28.00 -63.63 -16.10
N THR A 869 27.43 -64.26 -15.06
CA THR A 869 26.22 -65.09 -14.79
C THR A 869 25.92 -65.00 -13.26
N ALA A 870 24.83 -65.47 -12.64
CA ALA A 870 23.67 -66.29 -13.04
C ALA A 870 22.43 -65.98 -12.15
N ALA A 871 21.39 -66.81 -12.22
CA ALA A 871 20.32 -66.94 -11.21
C ALA A 871 20.14 -68.43 -10.83
N PRO A 872 19.36 -68.76 -9.78
CA PRO A 872 18.20 -69.62 -10.05
C PRO A 872 16.93 -69.32 -9.21
N THR A 873 15.80 -69.86 -9.66
CA THR A 873 14.51 -70.01 -8.94
C THR A 873 14.11 -71.50 -9.02
N PRO A 874 13.29 -72.06 -8.10
CA PRO A 874 11.82 -71.95 -8.20
C PRO A 874 11.04 -71.96 -6.86
N ALA A 875 9.71 -71.97 -6.94
CA ALA A 875 8.72 -72.19 -5.85
C ALA A 875 8.09 -73.62 -6.01
N PRO A 876 6.96 -74.03 -5.37
CA PRO A 876 6.09 -73.42 -4.33
C PRO A 876 5.66 -74.41 -3.17
N HIS A 877 4.74 -74.02 -2.25
CA HIS A 877 3.51 -74.79 -1.88
C HIS A 877 2.68 -74.20 -0.69
N GLN A 878 1.35 -74.08 -0.90
CA GLN A 878 0.17 -74.27 0.00
C GLN A 878 -0.06 -73.61 1.40
N GLN A 879 -1.35 -73.39 1.68
CA GLN A 879 -2.03 -72.93 2.93
C GLN A 879 -2.62 -74.14 3.71
N PRO A 880 -3.56 -74.07 4.72
CA PRO A 880 -4.22 -72.95 5.44
C PRO A 880 -4.39 -73.16 6.98
N GLN A 881 -5.39 -72.49 7.60
CA GLN A 881 -5.97 -72.64 8.97
C GLN A 881 -5.33 -71.80 10.11
N GLN A 882 -6.04 -71.32 11.16
CA GLN A 882 -7.50 -71.14 11.38
C GLN A 882 -7.81 -70.00 12.39
N ILE A 883 -9.10 -69.72 12.63
CA ILE A 883 -9.67 -68.66 13.49
C ILE A 883 -10.01 -69.23 14.90
N PRO A 884 -10.04 -68.39 15.96
CA PRO A 884 -11.25 -68.38 16.81
C PRO A 884 -11.91 -67.00 17.00
N GLN A 885 -13.24 -67.01 17.18
CA GLN A 885 -14.04 -65.93 17.77
C GLN A 885 -13.94 -66.01 19.32
N ALA A 886 -14.45 -65.12 20.18
CA ALA A 886 -15.52 -64.12 20.09
C ALA A 886 -15.18 -62.91 21.04
N ASP A 887 -16.04 -61.99 21.50
CA ASP A 887 -17.52 -61.94 21.60
C ASP A 887 -18.08 -60.50 21.63
N ARG A 888 -19.42 -60.39 21.69
CA ARG A 888 -20.28 -59.20 21.53
C ARG A 888 -20.33 -58.26 22.75
N LYS A 889 -20.66 -57.00 22.46
CA LYS A 889 -21.81 -56.30 23.09
C LYS A 889 -22.43 -55.24 22.15
N ARG A 890 -23.62 -54.74 22.48
CA ARG A 890 -24.55 -53.95 21.62
C ARG A 890 -25.22 -52.83 22.45
N ARG A 891 -25.92 -51.90 21.76
CA ARG A 891 -26.79 -50.78 22.24
C ARG A 891 -26.03 -49.49 22.57
N ASN A 892 -26.57 -48.26 22.39
CA ASN A 892 -27.74 -47.69 21.66
C ASN A 892 -27.30 -46.23 21.26
N VAL A 893 -27.69 -45.59 20.16
CA VAL A 893 -29.02 -45.07 19.72
C VAL A 893 -29.71 -44.09 20.69
N THR A 894 -29.31 -42.82 20.59
CA THR A 894 -30.06 -41.53 20.66
C THR A 894 -29.09 -40.48 20.07
N GLN A 895 -29.43 -39.46 19.28
CA GLN A 895 -30.65 -38.66 19.12
C GLN A 895 -30.96 -37.74 20.32
N VAL A 896 -30.13 -36.69 20.44
CA VAL A 896 -30.58 -35.28 20.43
C VAL A 896 -29.79 -34.61 19.30
#